data_AF-A0A7K6R848-F1
#
_entry.id   AF-A0A7K6R848-F1
#
_cell.length_a   1.000
_cell.length_b   1.000
_cell.length_c   1.000
_cell.angle_alpha   90.00
_cell.angle_beta   90.00
_cell.angle_gamma   90.00
#
_symmetry.space_group_name_H-M   'P 1'
#
loop_
_entity.id
_entity.type
_entity.pdbx_description
1 polymer ?
#
loop_
_entity_poly.entity_id
_entity_poly.type
_entity_poly.pdbx_seq_one_letter_code
_entity_poly.pdbx_strand_id
1 'polypeptide(L)'
;IKKNLQNHALTPAELLRYFKQPVEGTRVAVRAADYLQTTLSLLKERLRWAVRGDFNVTDLLTPAQLGMIFKASGCDQQHKKINCASSAYRTITGQCNNRRNPSLGASNRALARWLPAEYEDGVSVPHGWTEGKLLSGFPLPLVRQVSNEIVRFSPEQLQMDQHRSLMFMQWGQFIDHDLDFSPETPARVAFGGKTDCDTSCAKDPPCFPIQIPPNDPRINNRRDCLPFFRSAPTCTRGSAVREQINALTSFLDGSVVYGSEEPLARQLRARGSRQGLLAVNQNFTDRGRAYMPFGPMRKEPCLKASGEARIPCFLAGDTRASEMLELACMHTLFLREHNRLAGKLKSLNPHWNDERLYQEARKILGAMIQIITYRDYLPLLLGYRFRRLIPCYQGYNESVDPRISNVFTLAFRFAHASVPPVVGRLDESYRPITPEIQLRTSFFAVWRIIQEGGIDPYLRSLMANQAKLMTQQQMVVGELRDRLFEQVERIGFDLAALNMQRSRDHGLPGYNSWRQFCGLSQPSGVKSLGRVLRNQKLARKFLQLYGTPKNIDIWIGGLAEPFVRGGRVGPLMACLIGTQFRNIRDGDRFWWQNPGVFTPRQRCSLAKISLSRIICDNTHITKVSRNIFKANRYPHGFVSCSQIPKLDLRPWKSTSTEEQGMSCKQQQVVPADP
;
A
#
# COMPACT_ATOMS: atom_id res chain seq x y z
N ILE A 1 -15.09 28.72 8.11
CA ILE A 1 -13.64 28.38 8.13
C ILE A 1 -12.79 29.64 8.16
N LYS A 2 -12.71 30.47 7.09
CA LYS A 2 -11.99 31.76 7.12
C LYS A 2 -12.50 32.70 8.23
N LYS A 3 -13.82 32.76 8.41
CA LYS A 3 -14.50 33.49 9.50
C LYS A 3 -14.26 32.92 10.92
N ASN A 4 -13.86 31.64 11.03
CA ASN A 4 -13.62 30.98 12.32
C ASN A 4 -12.13 31.03 12.72
N LEU A 5 -11.23 31.35 11.79
CA LEU A 5 -9.80 31.55 12.06
C LEU A 5 -9.54 32.90 12.78
N GLN A 6 -10.43 33.88 12.63
CA GLN A 6 -10.31 35.20 13.25
C GLN A 6 -10.76 35.23 14.72
N ASN A 7 -11.57 34.25 15.17
CA ASN A 7 -12.22 34.30 16.48
C ASN A 7 -11.60 33.35 17.53
N HIS A 8 -10.43 32.75 17.26
CA HIS A 8 -9.71 31.83 18.18
C HIS A 8 -10.53 30.66 18.78
N ALA A 9 -11.68 30.33 18.19
CA ALA A 9 -12.63 29.32 18.69
C ALA A 9 -12.40 27.93 18.08
N LEU A 10 -11.15 27.49 17.94
CA LEU A 10 -10.85 26.12 17.49
C LEU A 10 -10.14 25.35 18.60
N THR A 11 -10.74 24.23 19.01
CA THR A 11 -10.11 23.33 19.98
C THR A 11 -8.89 22.63 19.36
N PRO A 12 -7.91 22.18 20.17
CA PRO A 12 -6.73 21.45 19.67
C PRO A 12 -7.05 20.16 18.90
N ALA A 13 -8.25 19.59 19.06
CA ALA A 13 -8.79 18.44 18.32
C ALA A 13 -9.34 18.84 16.93
N GLU A 14 -9.88 20.05 16.78
CA GLU A 14 -10.38 20.57 15.51
C GLU A 14 -9.24 21.08 14.60
N LEU A 15 -8.15 21.56 15.19
CA LEU A 15 -6.88 21.82 14.48
C LEU A 15 -6.15 20.53 14.06
N LEU A 16 -6.30 19.45 14.84
CA LEU A 16 -5.80 18.10 14.56
C LEU A 16 -6.44 17.48 13.31
N ARG A 17 -7.70 17.85 13.01
CA ARG A 17 -8.44 17.40 11.83
C ARG A 17 -7.80 17.80 10.51
N TYR A 18 -6.87 18.77 10.44
CA TYR A 18 -6.36 19.27 9.15
C TYR A 18 -5.07 18.58 8.66
N PHE A 19 -4.32 17.92 9.54
CA PHE A 19 -2.94 17.47 9.28
C PHE A 19 -2.76 15.94 9.24
N LYS A 20 -3.69 15.14 9.79
CA LYS A 20 -3.78 13.68 9.54
C LYS A 20 -4.57 13.32 8.27
N GLN A 21 -4.95 14.33 7.49
CA GLN A 21 -5.81 14.15 6.32
C GLN A 21 -5.01 13.74 5.09
N PRO A 22 -5.63 13.02 4.15
CA PRO A 22 -5.01 12.73 2.86
C PRO A 22 -4.45 14.00 2.20
N VAL A 23 -3.51 13.80 1.28
CA VAL A 23 -2.99 14.85 0.40
C VAL A 23 -4.14 15.60 -0.29
N GLU A 24 -3.87 16.85 -0.70
CA GLU A 24 -4.91 17.82 -1.07
C GLU A 24 -5.95 17.26 -2.05
N GLY A 25 -5.51 16.49 -3.06
CA GLY A 25 -6.40 15.85 -4.04
C GLY A 25 -7.24 14.73 -3.44
N THR A 26 -6.63 13.77 -2.73
CA THR A 26 -7.31 12.66 -2.08
C THR A 26 -8.33 13.17 -1.07
N ARG A 27 -7.99 14.24 -0.33
CA ARG A 27 -8.90 14.83 0.65
C ARG A 27 -10.16 15.39 -0.01
N VAL A 28 -10.02 16.07 -1.15
CA VAL A 28 -11.16 16.55 -1.94
C VAL A 28 -12.00 15.37 -2.44
N ALA A 29 -11.35 14.35 -3.00
CA ALA A 29 -12.00 13.14 -3.50
C ALA A 29 -12.81 12.40 -2.42
N VAL A 30 -12.19 12.17 -1.26
CA VAL A 30 -12.82 11.48 -0.13
C VAL A 30 -13.96 12.32 0.46
N ARG A 31 -13.75 13.63 0.64
CA ARG A 31 -14.78 14.52 1.18
C ARG A 31 -16.04 14.54 0.30
N ALA A 32 -15.86 14.56 -1.02
CA ALA A 32 -16.98 14.48 -1.95
C ALA A 32 -17.75 13.17 -1.79
N ALA A 33 -17.04 12.03 -1.70
CA ALA A 33 -17.65 10.72 -1.52
C ALA A 33 -18.36 10.59 -0.16
N ASP A 34 -17.77 11.12 0.92
CA ASP A 34 -18.39 11.17 2.25
C ASP A 34 -19.69 11.98 2.21
N TYR A 35 -19.69 13.16 1.57
CA TYR A 35 -20.90 13.97 1.40
C TYR A 35 -22.00 13.25 0.63
N LEU A 36 -21.65 12.55 -0.45
CA LEU A 36 -22.60 11.74 -1.21
C LEU A 36 -23.22 10.67 -0.31
N GLN A 37 -22.40 9.88 0.39
CA GLN A 37 -22.89 8.78 1.23
C GLN A 37 -23.70 9.25 2.43
N THR A 38 -23.25 10.30 3.14
CA THR A 38 -24.03 10.88 4.24
C THR A 38 -25.38 11.38 3.74
N THR A 39 -25.43 12.02 2.57
CA THR A 39 -26.69 12.48 1.97
C THR A 39 -27.63 11.32 1.67
N LEU A 40 -27.13 10.25 1.04
CA LEU A 40 -27.91 9.06 0.75
C LEU A 40 -28.42 8.36 2.03
N SER A 41 -27.60 8.28 3.08
CA SER A 41 -28.00 7.72 4.37
C SER A 41 -29.10 8.55 5.04
N LEU A 42 -28.98 9.89 5.05
CA LEU A 42 -30.00 10.77 5.61
C LEU A 42 -31.33 10.69 4.84
N LEU A 43 -31.26 10.56 3.51
CA LEU A 43 -32.45 10.33 2.69
C LEU A 43 -33.10 8.99 3.02
N LYS A 44 -32.30 7.92 3.19
CA LYS A 44 -32.80 6.60 3.61
C LYS A 44 -33.53 6.72 4.95
N GLU A 45 -32.94 7.38 5.95
CA GLU A 45 -33.57 7.59 7.25
C GLU A 45 -34.89 8.36 7.16
N ARG A 46 -34.95 9.41 6.34
CA ARG A 46 -36.17 10.21 6.16
C ARG A 46 -37.28 9.50 5.40
N LEU A 47 -36.92 8.60 4.49
CA LEU A 47 -37.88 7.86 3.67
C LEU A 47 -38.38 6.57 4.34
N ARG A 48 -37.78 6.15 5.46
CA ARG A 48 -38.21 4.97 6.23
C ARG A 48 -39.68 5.02 6.66
N TRP A 49 -40.24 6.21 6.94
CA TRP A 49 -41.64 6.34 7.31
C TRP A 49 -42.59 6.25 6.12
N ALA A 50 -42.10 6.50 4.91
CA ALA A 50 -42.90 6.54 3.68
C ALA A 50 -42.92 5.20 2.93
N VAL A 51 -41.93 4.34 3.15
CA VAL A 51 -41.74 3.08 2.41
C VAL A 51 -41.76 1.91 3.39
N ARG A 52 -42.68 0.97 3.17
CA ARG A 52 -42.76 -0.25 3.99
C ARG A 52 -41.68 -1.25 3.56
N GLY A 53 -40.91 -1.74 4.53
CA GLY A 53 -39.89 -2.77 4.32
C GLY A 53 -38.49 -2.22 4.03
N ASP A 54 -37.55 -3.12 3.74
CA ASP A 54 -36.19 -2.74 3.34
C ASP A 54 -36.20 -2.21 1.90
N PHE A 55 -35.56 -1.06 1.71
CA PHE A 55 -35.39 -0.45 0.40
C PHE A 55 -33.99 0.14 0.25
N ASN A 56 -33.54 0.26 -1.00
CA ASN A 56 -32.38 1.05 -1.34
C ASN A 56 -32.82 2.46 -1.72
N VAL A 57 -32.21 3.46 -1.10
CA VAL A 57 -32.56 4.87 -1.31
C VAL A 57 -32.39 5.29 -2.77
N THR A 58 -31.44 4.70 -3.51
CA THR A 58 -31.24 5.04 -4.91
C THR A 58 -32.36 4.56 -5.82
N ASP A 59 -33.10 3.53 -5.43
CA ASP A 59 -34.20 2.98 -6.23
C ASP A 59 -35.44 3.90 -6.18
N LEU A 60 -35.49 4.78 -5.16
CA LEU A 60 -36.54 5.78 -4.98
C LEU A 60 -36.20 7.14 -5.60
N LEU A 61 -34.96 7.32 -6.04
CA LEU A 61 -34.49 8.59 -6.59
C LEU A 61 -34.46 8.49 -8.12
N THR A 62 -35.06 9.48 -8.78
CA THR A 62 -34.93 9.61 -10.24
C THR A 62 -33.46 9.81 -10.64
N PRO A 63 -33.06 9.43 -11.87
CA PRO A 63 -31.72 9.71 -12.37
C PRO A 63 -31.32 11.19 -12.28
N ALA A 64 -32.28 12.11 -12.43
CA ALA A 64 -32.07 13.55 -12.28
C ALA A 64 -31.73 13.95 -10.83
N GLN A 65 -32.46 13.41 -9.84
CA GLN A 65 -32.19 13.65 -8.42
C GLN A 65 -30.83 13.06 -8.01
N LEU A 66 -30.51 11.84 -8.45
CA LEU A 66 -29.19 11.25 -8.21
C LEU A 66 -28.07 12.08 -8.83
N GLY A 67 -28.27 12.55 -10.07
CA GLY A 67 -27.33 13.45 -10.75
C GLY A 67 -27.12 14.77 -9.99
N MET A 68 -28.19 15.34 -9.43
CA MET A 68 -28.12 16.56 -8.62
C MET A 68 -27.32 16.34 -7.33
N ILE A 69 -27.58 15.27 -6.57
CA ILE A 69 -26.85 14.93 -5.35
C ILE A 69 -25.37 14.67 -5.67
N PHE A 70 -25.10 13.94 -6.76
CA PHE A 70 -23.75 13.65 -7.22
C PHE A 70 -22.96 14.92 -7.59
N LYS A 71 -23.61 15.89 -8.23
CA LYS A 71 -22.99 17.18 -8.54
C LYS A 71 -22.80 18.04 -7.29
N ALA A 72 -23.81 18.11 -6.42
CA ALA A 72 -23.77 18.92 -5.19
C ALA A 72 -22.72 18.44 -4.18
N SER A 73 -22.45 17.13 -4.15
CA SER A 73 -21.36 16.55 -3.33
C SER A 73 -19.96 16.82 -3.88
N GLY A 74 -19.83 17.26 -5.14
CA GLY A 74 -18.54 17.47 -5.81
C GLY A 74 -17.95 16.22 -6.45
N CYS A 75 -18.72 15.12 -6.52
CA CYS A 75 -18.28 13.87 -7.15
C CYS A 75 -18.13 14.00 -8.68
N ASP A 76 -18.76 14.99 -9.31
CA ASP A 76 -18.64 15.27 -10.74
C ASP A 76 -17.20 15.58 -11.18
N GLN A 77 -16.37 16.12 -10.28
CA GLN A 77 -14.97 16.43 -10.54
C GLN A 77 -14.15 15.20 -10.91
N GLN A 78 -14.46 14.04 -10.31
CA GLN A 78 -13.80 12.79 -10.65
C GLN A 78 -14.18 12.32 -12.08
N HIS A 79 -15.33 12.71 -12.62
CA HIS A 79 -15.79 12.26 -13.93
C HIS A 79 -15.52 13.24 -15.07
N LYS A 80 -14.74 14.31 -14.83
CA LYS A 80 -14.32 15.22 -15.89
C LYS A 80 -13.56 14.48 -16.99
N LYS A 81 -13.82 14.87 -18.24
CA LYS A 81 -13.11 14.35 -19.41
C LYS A 81 -11.62 14.63 -19.26
N ILE A 82 -10.80 13.58 -19.34
CA ILE A 82 -9.34 13.67 -19.27
C ILE A 82 -8.83 13.76 -20.70
N ASN A 83 -8.15 14.88 -21.01
CA ASN A 83 -7.49 15.05 -22.31
C ASN A 83 -6.05 14.58 -22.19
N CYS A 84 -5.68 13.57 -22.98
CA CYS A 84 -4.36 12.98 -22.94
C CYS A 84 -3.43 13.63 -23.97
N ALA A 85 -2.39 14.32 -23.48
CA ALA A 85 -1.30 14.75 -24.34
C ALA A 85 -0.42 13.55 -24.76
N SER A 86 0.19 13.64 -25.95
CA SER A 86 1.25 12.71 -26.33
C SER A 86 2.48 13.01 -25.48
N SER A 87 2.84 12.08 -24.58
CA SER A 87 4.01 12.20 -23.71
C SER A 87 4.78 10.89 -23.65
N ALA A 88 6.10 11.00 -23.63
CA ALA A 88 7.03 9.89 -23.43
C ALA A 88 7.11 9.43 -21.96
N TYR A 89 6.48 10.15 -21.04
CA TYR A 89 6.53 9.92 -19.59
C TYR A 89 5.16 9.66 -19.00
N ARG A 90 5.16 8.94 -17.87
CA ARG A 90 3.97 8.76 -17.03
C ARG A 90 3.57 10.10 -16.41
N THR A 91 2.27 10.34 -16.30
CA THR A 91 1.74 11.37 -15.39
C THR A 91 2.04 10.98 -13.94
N ILE A 92 2.00 11.92 -13.01
CA ILE A 92 2.14 11.61 -11.58
C ILE A 92 0.92 10.84 -11.06
N THR A 93 -0.26 11.14 -11.61
CA THR A 93 -1.54 10.57 -11.17
C THR A 93 -1.87 9.22 -11.82
N GLY A 94 -1.03 8.70 -12.71
CA GLY A 94 -1.29 7.48 -13.48
C GLY A 94 -2.32 7.65 -14.61
N GLN A 95 -2.94 8.82 -14.75
CA GLN A 95 -3.86 9.14 -15.84
C GLN A 95 -3.19 9.00 -17.21
N CYS A 96 -3.98 8.70 -18.24
CA CYS A 96 -3.55 8.56 -19.63
C CYS A 96 -2.55 7.42 -19.89
N ASN A 97 -2.39 6.47 -18.95
CA ASN A 97 -1.71 5.22 -19.24
C ASN A 97 -2.48 4.45 -20.33
N ASN A 98 -3.74 4.14 -20.05
CA ASN A 98 -4.69 3.61 -21.03
C ASN A 98 -5.28 4.78 -21.85
N ARG A 99 -5.18 4.76 -23.19
CA ARG A 99 -5.65 5.87 -24.03
C ARG A 99 -7.15 5.79 -24.29
N ARG A 100 -7.72 4.59 -24.33
CA ARG A 100 -9.17 4.36 -24.46
C ARG A 100 -9.93 4.76 -23.19
N ASN A 101 -9.40 4.45 -22.01
CA ASN A 101 -9.95 4.84 -20.71
C ASN A 101 -8.88 5.52 -19.84
N PRO A 102 -8.69 6.85 -19.98
CA PRO A 102 -7.61 7.60 -19.32
C PRO A 102 -7.57 7.54 -17.80
N SER A 103 -8.66 7.16 -17.13
CA SER A 103 -8.73 7.08 -15.67
C SER A 103 -8.31 5.71 -15.11
N LEU A 104 -8.11 4.73 -15.98
CA LEU A 104 -7.89 3.36 -15.59
C LEU A 104 -6.47 3.18 -15.01
N GLY A 105 -6.41 2.85 -13.72
CA GLY A 105 -5.16 2.73 -12.94
C GLY A 105 -4.69 4.05 -12.31
N ALA A 106 -5.44 5.15 -12.50
CA ALA A 106 -5.11 6.44 -11.90
C ALA A 106 -5.39 6.46 -10.39
N SER A 107 -4.66 7.32 -9.69
CA SER A 107 -4.85 7.59 -8.26
C SER A 107 -6.18 8.26 -7.96
N ASN A 108 -6.62 8.12 -6.70
CA ASN A 108 -7.88 8.66 -6.18
C ASN A 108 -9.12 8.12 -6.91
N ARG A 109 -9.11 6.83 -7.23
CA ARG A 109 -10.19 6.12 -7.93
C ARG A 109 -10.63 4.89 -7.14
N ALA A 110 -11.80 4.36 -7.49
CA ALA A 110 -12.27 3.11 -6.92
C ALA A 110 -11.29 1.96 -7.18
N LEU A 111 -11.06 1.14 -6.16
CA LEU A 111 -10.47 -0.19 -6.33
C LEU A 111 -11.35 -1.03 -7.27
N ALA A 112 -10.75 -1.93 -8.03
CA ALA A 112 -11.50 -2.84 -8.88
C ALA A 112 -12.22 -3.92 -8.06
N ARG A 113 -13.43 -4.30 -8.48
CA ARG A 113 -14.17 -5.44 -7.97
C ARG A 113 -14.05 -6.60 -8.95
N TRP A 114 -13.41 -7.69 -8.53
CA TRP A 114 -13.40 -8.95 -9.29
C TRP A 114 -14.61 -9.83 -8.98
N LEU A 115 -15.21 -9.63 -7.81
CA LEU A 115 -16.49 -10.17 -7.41
C LEU A 115 -17.34 -9.01 -6.86
N PRO A 116 -18.68 -9.09 -6.95
CA PRO A 116 -19.57 -8.11 -6.31
C PRO A 116 -19.27 -7.94 -4.81
N ALA A 117 -19.55 -6.75 -4.28
CA ALA A 117 -19.42 -6.51 -2.84
C ALA A 117 -20.52 -7.25 -2.07
N GLU A 118 -20.16 -7.83 -0.92
CA GLU A 118 -21.08 -8.47 0.01
C GLU A 118 -21.20 -7.60 1.28
N TYR A 119 -22.26 -6.80 1.31
CA TYR A 119 -22.64 -5.98 2.46
C TYR A 119 -23.90 -6.52 3.11
N GLU A 120 -24.05 -6.28 4.40
CA GLU A 120 -25.15 -6.75 5.23
C GLU A 120 -26.53 -6.24 4.76
N ASP A 121 -26.57 -5.03 4.21
CA ASP A 121 -27.73 -4.40 3.60
C ASP A 121 -27.65 -4.35 2.07
N GLY A 122 -26.70 -5.08 1.47
CA GLY A 122 -26.43 -5.07 0.04
C GLY A 122 -25.77 -3.79 -0.49
N VAL A 123 -25.54 -2.77 0.34
CA VAL A 123 -25.10 -1.44 -0.11
C VAL A 123 -23.82 -0.99 0.58
N SER A 124 -23.80 -0.89 1.90
CA SER A 124 -22.67 -0.26 2.60
C SER A 124 -22.46 -0.68 4.05
N VAL A 125 -23.43 -1.33 4.68
CA VAL A 125 -23.32 -1.78 6.08
C VAL A 125 -22.46 -3.04 6.11
N PRO A 126 -21.30 -3.04 6.78
CA PRO A 126 -20.42 -4.20 6.79
C PRO A 126 -21.03 -5.35 7.58
N HIS A 127 -20.70 -6.58 7.20
CA HIS A 127 -21.14 -7.75 7.97
C HIS A 127 -20.58 -7.71 9.40
N GLY A 128 -21.42 -8.08 10.37
CA GLY A 128 -21.11 -7.97 11.81
C GLY A 128 -21.40 -6.58 12.41
N TRP A 129 -22.02 -5.69 11.63
CA TRP A 129 -22.52 -4.41 12.13
C TRP A 129 -23.73 -4.63 13.03
N THR A 130 -24.78 -5.28 12.52
CA THR A 130 -26.02 -5.54 13.26
C THR A 130 -25.86 -6.75 14.17
N GLU A 131 -26.15 -6.58 15.46
CA GLU A 131 -26.08 -7.66 16.43
C GLU A 131 -27.13 -8.74 16.12
N GLY A 132 -26.74 -10.02 16.26
CA GLY A 132 -27.61 -11.17 15.99
C GLY A 132 -27.85 -11.50 14.52
N LYS A 133 -27.45 -10.64 13.56
CA LYS A 133 -27.67 -10.94 12.14
C LYS A 133 -26.72 -12.04 11.65
N LEU A 134 -27.32 -13.04 11.01
CA LEU A 134 -26.61 -14.22 10.53
C LEU A 134 -26.08 -14.00 9.11
N LEU A 135 -24.90 -14.56 8.83
CA LEU A 135 -24.37 -14.73 7.49
C LEU A 135 -24.35 -16.22 7.17
N SER A 136 -24.94 -16.64 6.05
CA SER A 136 -25.05 -18.07 5.69
C SER A 136 -25.63 -18.95 6.82
N GLY A 137 -26.54 -18.43 7.64
CA GLY A 137 -27.16 -19.15 8.76
C GLY A 137 -26.35 -19.20 10.06
N PHE A 138 -25.21 -18.50 10.17
CA PHE A 138 -24.38 -18.47 11.37
C PHE A 138 -24.03 -17.04 11.79
N PRO A 139 -23.87 -16.77 13.10
CA PRO A 139 -23.33 -15.49 13.55
C PRO A 139 -21.87 -15.37 13.13
N LEU A 140 -21.44 -14.16 12.74
CA LEU A 140 -20.02 -13.92 12.49
C LEU A 140 -19.27 -13.76 13.82
N PRO A 141 -18.07 -14.35 13.96
CA PRO A 141 -17.28 -14.21 15.16
C PRO A 141 -16.72 -12.79 15.29
N LEU A 142 -16.46 -12.37 16.53
CA LEU A 142 -15.67 -11.17 16.78
C LEU A 142 -14.25 -11.37 16.24
N VAL A 143 -13.76 -10.42 15.43
CA VAL A 143 -12.44 -10.55 14.79
C VAL A 143 -11.29 -10.67 15.80
N ARG A 144 -11.43 -10.05 16.98
CA ARG A 144 -10.47 -10.19 18.08
C ARG A 144 -10.49 -11.60 18.70
N GLN A 145 -11.66 -12.24 18.75
CA GLN A 145 -11.77 -13.64 19.17
C GLN A 145 -11.05 -14.57 18.19
N VAL A 146 -11.25 -14.37 16.88
CA VAL A 146 -10.53 -15.13 15.84
C VAL A 146 -9.02 -14.93 15.99
N SER A 147 -8.57 -13.69 16.24
CA SER A 147 -7.16 -13.40 16.52
C SER A 147 -6.64 -14.13 17.77
N ASN A 148 -7.41 -14.14 18.86
CA ASN A 148 -7.05 -14.83 20.12
C ASN A 148 -6.95 -16.35 19.94
N GLU A 149 -7.85 -16.97 19.17
CA GLU A 149 -7.96 -18.42 19.10
C GLU A 149 -7.18 -19.08 17.94
N ILE A 150 -6.99 -18.35 16.83
CA ILE A 150 -6.33 -18.84 15.62
C ILE A 150 -4.93 -18.23 15.42
N VAL A 151 -4.79 -16.92 15.60
CA VAL A 151 -3.58 -16.18 15.18
C VAL A 151 -2.50 -16.19 16.26
N ARG A 152 -2.91 -16.07 17.53
CA ARG A 152 -2.04 -15.96 18.70
C ARG A 152 -1.14 -17.20 18.85
N PHE A 153 0.12 -16.97 19.20
CA PHE A 153 1.09 -18.01 19.55
C PHE A 153 2.08 -17.50 20.60
N SER A 154 2.83 -18.41 21.21
CA SER A 154 3.81 -18.08 22.25
C SER A 154 5.16 -17.68 21.63
N PRO A 155 5.85 -16.62 22.13
CA PRO A 155 7.13 -16.18 21.56
C PRO A 155 8.20 -17.26 21.47
N GLU A 156 8.21 -18.21 22.40
CA GLU A 156 9.17 -19.33 22.47
C GLU A 156 9.05 -20.28 21.28
N GLN A 157 7.92 -20.24 20.57
CA GLN A 157 7.69 -21.06 19.39
C GLN A 157 8.21 -20.40 18.10
N LEU A 158 8.60 -19.12 18.12
CA LEU A 158 8.92 -18.34 16.92
C LEU A 158 9.93 -19.06 16.00
N GLN A 159 9.53 -19.26 14.75
CA GLN A 159 10.41 -19.78 13.71
C GLN A 159 10.81 -18.70 12.70
N MET A 160 12.10 -18.61 12.43
CA MET A 160 12.65 -17.75 11.38
C MET A 160 12.72 -18.51 10.05
N ASP A 161 12.53 -17.78 8.96
CA ASP A 161 12.51 -18.34 7.61
C ASP A 161 13.92 -18.64 7.12
N GLN A 162 14.24 -19.93 7.06
CA GLN A 162 15.55 -20.42 6.63
C GLN A 162 15.86 -20.18 5.14
N HIS A 163 14.92 -19.68 4.34
CA HIS A 163 15.14 -19.43 2.92
C HIS A 163 14.78 -18.00 2.47
N ARG A 164 14.35 -17.12 3.37
CA ARG A 164 14.05 -15.71 3.06
C ARG A 164 14.79 -14.79 4.02
N SER A 165 15.49 -13.81 3.46
CA SER A 165 16.02 -12.71 4.24
C SER A 165 14.89 -11.80 4.71
N LEU A 166 15.18 -10.95 5.69
CA LEU A 166 14.25 -9.93 6.15
C LEU A 166 13.95 -8.90 5.04
N MET A 167 14.89 -8.68 4.10
CA MET A 167 14.67 -7.88 2.90
C MET A 167 13.50 -8.38 2.03
N PHE A 168 13.20 -9.69 2.04
CA PHE A 168 12.02 -10.22 1.33
C PHE A 168 10.72 -9.67 1.92
N MET A 169 10.61 -9.61 3.26
CA MET A 169 9.47 -9.00 3.93
C MET A 169 9.40 -7.51 3.60
N GLN A 170 10.52 -6.79 3.76
CA GLN A 170 10.56 -5.33 3.60
C GLN A 170 10.24 -4.89 2.16
N TRP A 171 10.71 -5.63 1.15
CA TRP A 171 10.38 -5.35 -0.25
C TRP A 171 8.88 -5.55 -0.52
N GLY A 172 8.26 -6.57 0.08
CA GLY A 172 6.81 -6.77 -0.01
C GLY A 172 6.04 -5.52 0.43
N GLN A 173 6.37 -4.97 1.59
CA GLN A 173 5.73 -3.75 2.08
C GLN A 173 6.03 -2.52 1.20
N PHE A 174 7.29 -2.35 0.77
CA PHE A 174 7.66 -1.23 -0.09
C PHE A 174 6.88 -1.24 -1.42
N ILE A 175 6.61 -2.43 -1.97
CA ILE A 175 5.81 -2.60 -3.19
C ILE A 175 4.31 -2.46 -2.94
N ASP A 176 3.78 -2.94 -1.81
CA ASP A 176 2.39 -2.69 -1.40
C ASP A 176 2.10 -1.17 -1.41
N HIS A 177 3.03 -0.40 -0.86
CA HIS A 177 2.95 1.05 -0.77
C HIS A 177 3.18 1.79 -2.10
N ASP A 178 3.51 1.10 -3.19
CA ASP A 178 3.52 1.65 -4.55
C ASP A 178 2.22 1.35 -5.31
N LEU A 179 1.40 0.42 -4.81
CA LEU A 179 0.23 -0.11 -5.53
C LEU A 179 -1.08 0.35 -4.91
N ASP A 180 -1.20 0.31 -3.58
CA ASP A 180 -2.45 0.65 -2.93
C ASP A 180 -2.34 1.39 -1.60
N PHE A 181 -3.31 2.28 -1.42
CA PHE A 181 -3.61 2.93 -0.15
C PHE A 181 -5.10 3.24 -0.10
N SER A 182 -5.83 2.54 0.77
CA SER A 182 -7.18 2.94 1.15
C SER A 182 -7.12 3.72 2.46
N PRO A 183 -7.06 5.06 2.42
CA PRO A 183 -7.06 5.87 3.63
C PRO A 183 -8.36 5.66 4.41
N GLU A 184 -8.31 5.93 5.71
CA GLU A 184 -9.51 6.05 6.52
C GLU A 184 -10.27 7.34 6.16
N THR A 185 -11.58 7.38 6.40
CA THR A 185 -12.31 8.66 6.27
C THR A 185 -11.71 9.72 7.21
N PRO A 186 -11.55 10.97 6.74
CA PRO A 186 -11.07 12.06 7.59
C PRO A 186 -12.08 12.45 8.68
N ALA A 187 -13.33 11.99 8.58
CA ALA A 187 -14.32 12.17 9.64
C ALA A 187 -13.93 11.31 10.86
N ARG A 188 -13.56 11.98 11.96
CA ARG A 188 -13.27 11.32 13.24
C ARG A 188 -14.46 11.24 14.20
N VAL A 189 -15.47 12.06 13.93
CA VAL A 189 -16.69 12.15 14.73
C VAL A 189 -17.85 11.84 13.80
N ALA A 190 -18.82 11.08 14.30
CA ALA A 190 -20.05 10.81 13.58
C ALA A 190 -20.77 12.12 13.23
N PHE A 191 -21.59 12.10 12.18
CA PHE A 191 -22.21 13.30 11.64
C PHE A 191 -23.06 14.08 12.67
N GLY A 192 -23.71 13.36 13.60
CA GLY A 192 -24.48 13.98 14.69
C GLY A 192 -23.64 14.69 15.76
N GLY A 193 -22.31 14.63 15.67
CA GLY A 193 -21.38 15.30 16.59
C GLY A 193 -21.21 14.63 17.95
N LYS A 194 -21.96 13.54 18.22
CA LYS A 194 -22.03 12.90 19.55
C LYS A 194 -21.03 11.76 19.76
N THR A 195 -20.58 11.12 18.69
CA THR A 195 -19.72 9.92 18.76
C THR A 195 -18.34 10.22 18.20
N ASP A 196 -17.33 10.25 19.06
CA ASP A 196 -15.92 10.29 18.65
C ASP A 196 -15.37 8.86 18.59
N CYS A 197 -14.94 8.39 17.41
CA CYS A 197 -14.52 7.00 17.24
C CYS A 197 -13.18 6.67 17.91
N ASP A 198 -12.37 7.68 18.29
CA ASP A 198 -11.11 7.46 19.01
C ASP A 198 -11.39 6.97 20.45
N THR A 199 -12.52 7.39 21.03
CA THR A 199 -12.85 7.16 22.45
C THR A 199 -14.13 6.34 22.65
N SER A 200 -15.07 6.38 21.72
CA SER A 200 -16.33 5.67 21.79
C SER A 200 -16.26 4.28 21.16
N CYS A 201 -16.97 3.34 21.78
CA CYS A 201 -17.18 1.99 21.26
C CYS A 201 -18.55 1.81 20.58
N ALA A 202 -19.25 2.91 20.32
CA ALA A 202 -20.50 2.87 19.56
C ALA A 202 -20.25 2.59 18.07
N LYS A 203 -21.12 1.77 17.49
CA LYS A 203 -21.19 1.56 16.03
C LYS A 203 -22.02 2.68 15.41
N ASP A 204 -21.36 3.74 15.00
CA ASP A 204 -21.98 4.94 14.43
C ASP A 204 -21.06 5.48 13.33
N PRO A 205 -21.45 5.49 12.04
CA PRO A 205 -20.54 5.83 10.96
C PRO A 205 -19.85 7.19 11.19
N PRO A 206 -18.52 7.25 11.09
CA PRO A 206 -17.63 6.25 10.46
C PRO A 206 -17.00 5.22 11.43
N CYS A 207 -17.43 5.17 12.69
CA CYS A 207 -16.90 4.28 13.71
C CYS A 207 -17.40 2.85 13.47
N PHE A 208 -16.48 1.89 13.34
CA PHE A 208 -16.80 0.45 13.31
C PHE A 208 -15.88 -0.35 14.24
N PRO A 209 -15.94 -0.06 15.56
CA PRO A 209 -14.96 -0.53 16.54
C PRO A 209 -14.92 -2.06 16.64
N ILE A 210 -13.73 -2.58 16.96
CA ILE A 210 -13.53 -4.01 17.20
C ILE A 210 -13.85 -4.30 18.66
N GLN A 211 -14.93 -5.05 18.88
CA GLN A 211 -15.38 -5.44 20.21
C GLN A 211 -14.45 -6.47 20.85
N ILE A 212 -14.34 -6.39 22.17
CA ILE A 212 -13.49 -7.28 22.98
C ILE A 212 -14.29 -8.52 23.41
N PRO A 213 -13.82 -9.74 23.08
CA PRO A 213 -14.51 -10.96 23.46
C PRO A 213 -14.43 -11.21 24.98
N PRO A 214 -15.29 -12.08 25.54
CA PRO A 214 -15.08 -12.61 26.88
C PRO A 214 -13.70 -13.26 27.00
N ASN A 215 -13.05 -13.11 28.16
CA ASN A 215 -11.75 -13.69 28.46
C ASN A 215 -10.64 -13.27 27.47
N ASP A 216 -10.70 -12.05 26.93
CA ASP A 216 -9.58 -11.51 26.15
C ASP A 216 -8.31 -11.52 27.03
N PRO A 217 -7.18 -12.04 26.52
CA PRO A 217 -5.99 -12.24 27.32
C PRO A 217 -5.25 -10.95 27.69
N ARG A 218 -5.66 -9.81 27.13
CA ARG A 218 -4.99 -8.51 27.33
C ARG A 218 -5.95 -7.44 27.85
N ILE A 219 -7.17 -7.40 27.32
CA ILE A 219 -8.12 -6.33 27.62
C ILE A 219 -9.23 -6.87 28.53
N ASN A 220 -9.10 -6.64 29.83
CA ASN A 220 -10.02 -7.14 30.84
C ASN A 220 -11.37 -6.40 30.83
N ASN A 221 -11.37 -5.12 30.45
CA ASN A 221 -12.59 -4.31 30.40
C ASN A 221 -13.40 -4.60 29.12
N ARG A 222 -14.47 -5.39 29.27
CA ARG A 222 -15.37 -5.74 28.15
C ARG A 222 -16.18 -4.57 27.58
N ARG A 223 -16.23 -3.44 28.27
CA ARG A 223 -16.86 -2.21 27.75
C ARG A 223 -15.93 -1.40 26.85
N ASP A 224 -14.63 -1.72 26.83
CA ASP A 224 -13.66 -1.12 25.91
C ASP A 224 -13.72 -1.81 24.54
N CYS A 225 -13.00 -1.25 23.57
CA CYS A 225 -12.88 -1.72 22.20
C CYS A 225 -11.55 -1.27 21.60
N LEU A 226 -11.16 -1.88 20.48
CA LEU A 226 -10.11 -1.28 19.64
C LEU A 226 -10.79 -0.31 18.66
N PRO A 227 -10.38 0.97 18.62
CA PRO A 227 -10.84 1.93 17.63
C PRO A 227 -10.62 1.41 16.21
N PHE A 228 -11.62 1.60 15.35
CA PHE A 228 -11.52 1.28 13.93
C PHE A 228 -12.40 2.25 13.15
N PHE A 229 -11.79 2.91 12.17
CA PHE A 229 -12.45 3.85 11.27
C PHE A 229 -12.65 3.19 9.92
N ARG A 230 -13.85 3.30 9.37
CA ARG A 230 -14.13 2.80 8.02
C ARG A 230 -13.24 3.47 6.98
N SER A 231 -12.79 2.67 6.01
CA SER A 231 -11.99 3.15 4.87
C SER A 231 -12.79 4.16 4.06
N ALA A 232 -12.14 5.23 3.62
CA ALA A 232 -12.75 6.29 2.83
C ALA A 232 -13.49 5.74 1.59
N PRO A 233 -14.73 6.20 1.36
CA PRO A 233 -15.47 5.81 0.17
C PRO A 233 -14.94 6.54 -1.06
N THR A 234 -15.38 6.09 -2.23
CA THR A 234 -15.21 6.79 -3.51
C THR A 234 -16.58 7.07 -4.16
N CYS A 235 -16.62 8.03 -5.08
CA CYS A 235 -17.84 8.35 -5.78
C CYS A 235 -18.07 7.34 -6.92
N THR A 236 -19.14 6.56 -6.85
CA THR A 236 -19.52 5.61 -7.90
C THR A 236 -20.75 6.11 -8.63
N ARG A 237 -20.61 6.49 -9.90
CA ARG A 237 -21.75 6.96 -10.70
C ARG A 237 -22.74 5.81 -10.94
N GLY A 238 -24.01 6.03 -10.62
CA GLY A 238 -25.09 5.08 -10.91
C GLY A 238 -25.15 3.85 -10.00
N SER A 239 -24.39 3.80 -8.90
CA SER A 239 -24.47 2.75 -7.90
C SER A 239 -24.43 3.34 -6.50
N ALA A 240 -25.29 2.84 -5.61
CA ALA A 240 -25.27 3.14 -4.19
C ALA A 240 -24.20 2.34 -3.43
N VAL A 241 -23.75 1.22 -4.03
CA VAL A 241 -22.87 0.25 -3.35
C VAL A 241 -21.54 0.92 -3.03
N ARG A 242 -21.12 0.80 -1.77
CA ARG A 242 -19.91 1.43 -1.28
C ARG A 242 -18.68 0.80 -1.91
N GLU A 243 -17.89 1.65 -2.56
CA GLU A 243 -16.56 1.32 -3.03
C GLU A 243 -15.50 2.11 -2.25
N GLN A 244 -14.34 1.50 -2.06
CA GLN A 244 -13.21 2.14 -1.39
C GLN A 244 -12.26 2.74 -2.42
N ILE A 245 -11.69 3.89 -2.06
CA ILE A 245 -10.72 4.59 -2.89
C ILE A 245 -9.34 3.91 -2.78
N ASN A 246 -8.62 3.86 -3.90
CA ASN A 246 -7.17 3.77 -3.92
C ASN A 246 -6.60 5.18 -4.14
N ALA A 247 -5.88 5.69 -3.15
CA ALA A 247 -5.25 7.01 -3.21
C ALA A 247 -3.94 7.01 -4.02
N LEU A 248 -3.42 5.83 -4.40
CA LEU A 248 -2.20 5.68 -5.19
C LEU A 248 -2.49 5.29 -6.63
N THR A 249 -1.50 5.46 -7.51
CA THR A 249 -1.57 4.84 -8.84
C THR A 249 -1.51 3.32 -8.72
N SER A 250 -2.11 2.59 -9.66
CA SER A 250 -2.10 1.11 -9.63
C SER A 250 -0.85 0.48 -10.27
N PHE A 251 0.08 1.30 -10.77
CA PHE A 251 1.25 0.84 -11.51
C PHE A 251 2.47 0.73 -10.60
N LEU A 252 3.38 -0.19 -10.90
CA LEU A 252 4.74 -0.12 -10.34
C LEU A 252 5.53 0.96 -11.05
N ASP A 253 5.41 2.20 -10.57
CA ASP A 253 6.02 3.37 -11.19
C ASP A 253 6.86 4.22 -10.23
N GLY A 254 7.05 3.75 -8.99
CA GLY A 254 7.79 4.45 -7.96
C GLY A 254 7.01 5.63 -7.38
N SER A 255 5.68 5.65 -7.46
CA SER A 255 4.82 6.59 -6.75
C SER A 255 5.11 6.66 -5.24
N VAL A 256 5.59 5.56 -4.65
CA VAL A 256 6.11 5.49 -3.27
C VAL A 256 7.29 6.47 -3.01
N VAL A 257 8.00 6.88 -4.06
CA VAL A 257 9.07 7.90 -4.06
C VAL A 257 8.57 9.25 -4.56
N TYR A 258 7.79 9.26 -5.65
CA TYR A 258 7.45 10.48 -6.40
C TYR A 258 6.10 11.13 -6.04
N GLY A 259 5.26 10.44 -5.28
CA GLY A 259 3.89 10.83 -5.01
C GLY A 259 2.93 10.37 -6.08
N SER A 260 1.65 10.31 -5.70
CA SER A 260 0.52 10.02 -6.60
C SER A 260 -0.33 11.27 -6.91
N GLU A 261 0.15 12.46 -6.51
CA GLU A 261 -0.50 13.74 -6.75
C GLU A 261 0.47 14.83 -7.17
N GLU A 262 0.07 15.66 -8.13
CA GLU A 262 0.91 16.74 -8.67
C GLU A 262 1.41 17.74 -7.60
N PRO A 263 0.60 18.18 -6.60
CA PRO A 263 1.10 19.08 -5.55
C PRO A 263 2.22 18.44 -4.70
N LEU A 264 2.04 17.19 -4.27
CA LEU A 264 3.06 16.46 -3.49
C LEU A 264 4.31 16.21 -4.34
N ALA A 265 4.15 15.75 -5.58
CA ALA A 265 5.29 15.51 -6.47
C ALA A 265 6.12 16.77 -6.71
N ARG A 266 5.48 17.94 -6.86
CA ARG A 266 6.19 19.23 -6.94
C ARG A 266 6.88 19.61 -5.63
N GLN A 267 6.26 19.33 -4.48
CA GLN A 267 6.86 19.59 -3.17
C GLN A 267 8.10 18.72 -2.91
N LEU A 268 8.11 17.48 -3.42
CA LEU A 268 9.21 16.53 -3.27
C LEU A 268 10.42 16.86 -4.17
N ARG A 269 10.30 17.78 -5.12
CA ARG A 269 11.40 18.21 -5.99
C ARG A 269 12.24 19.31 -5.34
N ALA A 270 13.55 19.27 -5.58
CA ALA A 270 14.46 20.31 -5.13
C ALA A 270 14.18 21.62 -5.89
N ARG A 271 13.76 22.66 -5.18
CA ARG A 271 13.49 23.98 -5.78
C ARG A 271 14.78 24.65 -6.22
N GLY A 272 14.77 25.29 -7.39
CA GLY A 272 15.91 26.06 -7.91
C GLY A 272 17.08 25.22 -8.43
N SER A 273 17.00 23.88 -8.35
CA SER A 273 17.99 23.00 -8.98
C SER A 273 17.82 23.06 -10.51
N ARG A 274 18.92 23.03 -11.28
CA ARG A 274 18.92 22.73 -12.72
C ARG A 274 19.37 21.30 -12.99
N GLN A 275 19.09 20.40 -12.04
CA GLN A 275 19.70 19.08 -11.97
C GLN A 275 18.66 17.93 -11.90
N GLY A 276 17.36 18.26 -11.83
CA GLY A 276 16.27 17.29 -11.77
C GLY A 276 16.23 16.50 -10.48
N LEU A 277 16.64 17.09 -9.35
CA LEU A 277 16.79 16.39 -8.06
C LEU A 277 15.49 16.36 -7.24
N LEU A 278 15.37 15.34 -6.38
CA LEU A 278 14.45 15.35 -5.24
C LEU A 278 15.04 16.18 -4.09
N ALA A 279 14.14 16.82 -3.34
CA ALA A 279 14.47 17.56 -2.13
C ALA A 279 15.06 16.62 -1.07
N VAL A 280 16.00 17.14 -0.28
CA VAL A 280 16.69 16.40 0.78
C VAL A 280 16.57 17.14 2.10
N ASN A 281 16.80 16.43 3.20
CA ASN A 281 16.90 17.06 4.51
C ASN A 281 18.02 18.11 4.53
N GLN A 282 17.72 19.29 5.08
CA GLN A 282 18.69 20.38 5.20
C GLN A 282 19.39 20.41 6.56
N ASN A 283 18.83 19.72 7.56
CA ASN A 283 19.30 19.79 8.95
C ASN A 283 20.20 18.61 9.31
N PHE A 284 19.98 17.45 8.69
CA PHE A 284 20.69 16.21 9.03
C PHE A 284 21.21 15.51 7.78
N THR A 285 22.38 14.89 7.91
CA THR A 285 22.94 13.97 6.90
C THR A 285 23.38 12.67 7.56
N ASP A 286 23.43 11.61 6.77
CA ASP A 286 23.95 10.30 7.14
C ASP A 286 25.41 10.21 6.67
N ARG A 287 26.35 10.72 7.48
CA ARG A 287 27.78 10.75 7.13
C ARG A 287 28.01 11.35 5.73
N GLY A 288 27.37 12.49 5.45
CA GLY A 288 27.43 13.18 4.16
C GLY A 288 26.45 12.68 3.08
N ARG A 289 25.65 11.63 3.35
CA ARG A 289 24.57 11.19 2.45
C ARG A 289 23.21 11.77 2.86
N ALA A 290 22.35 11.98 1.88
CA ALA A 290 21.05 12.62 2.07
C ALA A 290 20.08 11.78 2.92
N TYR A 291 19.27 12.44 3.74
CA TYR A 291 17.99 11.92 4.23
C TYR A 291 16.82 12.50 3.45
N MET A 292 15.66 11.88 3.57
CA MET A 292 14.40 12.49 3.14
C MET A 292 14.14 13.81 3.89
N PRO A 293 13.48 14.79 3.24
CA PRO A 293 13.04 16.00 3.92
C PRO A 293 12.04 15.64 5.03
N PHE A 294 11.88 16.50 6.03
CA PHE A 294 10.84 16.32 7.04
C PHE A 294 9.49 16.83 6.53
N GLY A 295 8.42 16.17 6.98
CA GLY A 295 7.06 16.68 6.86
C GLY A 295 6.82 17.92 7.75
N PRO A 296 5.65 18.57 7.61
CA PRO A 296 5.30 19.70 8.46
C PRO A 296 5.27 19.31 9.95
N MET A 297 5.86 20.14 10.82
CA MET A 297 5.94 19.88 12.26
C MET A 297 4.62 20.13 12.99
N ARG A 298 3.60 19.27 12.84
CA ARG A 298 2.35 19.36 13.63
C ARG A 298 1.73 18.00 13.95
N LYS A 299 1.80 17.59 15.23
CA LYS A 299 1.15 16.40 15.83
C LYS A 299 1.28 15.12 15.00
N GLU A 300 2.45 14.94 14.40
CA GLU A 300 2.87 13.72 13.71
C GLU A 300 3.11 12.58 14.72
N PRO A 301 2.82 11.31 14.38
CA PRO A 301 3.10 10.17 15.25
C PRO A 301 4.60 10.08 15.61
N CYS A 302 5.49 10.48 14.70
CA CYS A 302 6.93 10.48 14.97
C CYS A 302 7.33 11.47 16.07
N LEU A 303 6.66 12.62 16.19
CA LEU A 303 6.94 13.57 17.28
C LEU A 303 6.59 12.95 18.64
N LYS A 304 5.48 12.21 18.72
CA LYS A 304 5.12 11.45 19.93
C LYS A 304 6.15 10.37 20.25
N ALA A 305 6.55 9.58 19.25
CA ALA A 305 7.54 8.52 19.42
C ALA A 305 8.95 9.04 19.75
N SER A 306 9.27 10.28 19.34
CA SER A 306 10.59 10.89 19.54
C SER A 306 10.80 11.51 20.92
N GLY A 307 9.74 11.79 21.69
CA GLY A 307 9.84 12.49 22.96
C GLY A 307 10.62 13.80 22.84
N GLU A 308 11.73 13.91 23.59
CA GLU A 308 12.59 15.10 23.62
C GLU A 308 13.38 15.33 22.33
N ALA A 309 13.64 14.28 21.54
CA ALA A 309 14.39 14.41 20.28
C ALA A 309 13.62 15.26 19.23
N ARG A 310 12.30 15.37 19.37
CA ARG A 310 11.40 16.20 18.53
C ARG A 310 11.64 16.04 17.02
N ILE A 311 11.96 14.83 16.57
CA ILE A 311 12.21 14.52 15.15
C ILE A 311 10.88 14.25 14.44
N PRO A 312 10.52 15.03 13.40
CA PRO A 312 9.30 14.80 12.62
C PRO A 312 9.39 13.55 11.75
N CYS A 313 8.24 13.11 11.23
CA CYS A 313 8.22 12.09 10.19
C CYS A 313 8.90 12.60 8.91
N PHE A 314 9.46 11.66 8.14
CA PHE A 314 9.96 11.95 6.80
C PHE A 314 8.80 12.21 5.83
N LEU A 315 9.03 13.15 4.91
CA LEU A 315 8.17 13.42 3.77
C LEU A 315 8.66 12.63 2.57
N ALA A 316 7.77 11.81 1.99
CA ALA A 316 8.03 10.96 0.84
C ALA A 316 6.82 10.96 -0.11
N GLY A 317 6.89 10.17 -1.19
CA GLY A 317 5.77 9.96 -2.12
C GLY A 317 4.57 9.25 -1.50
N ASP A 318 4.80 8.41 -0.49
CA ASP A 318 3.76 7.72 0.28
C ASP A 318 3.76 8.18 1.75
N THR A 319 2.57 8.36 2.33
CA THR A 319 2.39 8.91 3.68
C THR A 319 2.80 7.96 4.81
N ARG A 320 2.98 6.67 4.51
CA ARG A 320 3.35 5.63 5.48
C ARG A 320 4.86 5.40 5.52
N ALA A 321 5.67 6.17 4.79
CA ALA A 321 7.12 5.99 4.71
C ALA A 321 7.85 5.94 6.06
N SER A 322 7.28 6.56 7.10
CA SER A 322 7.84 6.58 8.46
C SER A 322 7.22 5.55 9.42
N GLU A 323 6.36 4.66 8.95
CA GLU A 323 5.65 3.69 9.81
C GLU A 323 6.60 2.75 10.54
N MET A 324 7.61 2.22 9.84
CA MET A 324 8.69 1.39 10.40
C MET A 324 10.07 1.91 9.97
N LEU A 325 11.10 1.62 10.76
CA LEU A 325 12.46 2.11 10.52
C LEU A 325 13.04 1.55 9.22
N GLU A 326 12.86 0.26 8.98
CA GLU A 326 13.34 -0.41 7.78
C GLU A 326 12.66 0.10 6.51
N LEU A 327 11.37 0.46 6.59
CA LEU A 327 10.64 1.09 5.50
C LEU A 327 11.23 2.47 5.18
N ALA A 328 11.42 3.32 6.19
CA ALA A 328 12.04 4.64 6.02
C ALA A 328 13.46 4.55 5.42
N CYS A 329 14.22 3.49 5.76
CA CYS A 329 15.52 3.21 5.15
C CYS A 329 15.39 2.91 3.64
N MET A 330 14.39 2.13 3.24
CA MET A 330 14.12 1.84 1.82
C MET A 330 13.72 3.10 1.05
N HIS A 331 12.83 3.93 1.60
CA HIS A 331 12.48 5.20 0.95
C HIS A 331 13.71 6.13 0.80
N THR A 332 14.54 6.23 1.84
CA THR A 332 15.79 7.01 1.77
C THR A 332 16.73 6.45 0.70
N LEU A 333 16.85 5.13 0.59
CA LEU A 333 17.69 4.47 -0.42
C LEU A 333 17.25 4.84 -1.84
N PHE A 334 15.95 4.80 -2.13
CA PHE A 334 15.44 5.12 -3.47
C PHE A 334 15.43 6.63 -3.77
N LEU A 335 15.29 7.49 -2.76
CA LEU A 335 15.54 8.92 -2.93
C LEU A 335 16.98 9.17 -3.37
N ARG A 336 17.95 8.53 -2.69
CA ARG A 336 19.37 8.67 -3.03
C ARG A 336 19.65 8.16 -4.45
N GLU A 337 19.04 7.05 -4.85
CA GLU A 337 19.20 6.50 -6.19
C GLU A 337 18.67 7.45 -7.27
N HIS A 338 17.52 8.12 -7.05
CA HIS A 338 17.04 9.14 -7.97
C HIS A 338 18.08 10.26 -8.16
N ASN A 339 18.56 10.86 -7.06
CA ASN A 339 19.51 11.97 -7.11
C ASN A 339 20.85 11.53 -7.76
N ARG A 340 21.29 10.29 -7.53
CA ARG A 340 22.46 9.71 -8.20
C ARG A 340 22.26 9.58 -9.70
N LEU A 341 21.10 9.06 -10.14
CA LEU A 341 20.75 8.93 -11.55
C LEU A 341 20.68 10.29 -12.24
N ALA A 342 19.95 11.24 -11.66
CA ALA A 342 19.80 12.59 -12.18
C ALA A 342 21.15 13.31 -12.34
N GLY A 343 22.01 13.24 -11.32
CA GLY A 343 23.37 13.80 -11.40
C GLY A 343 24.23 13.17 -12.49
N LYS A 344 24.19 11.84 -12.64
CA LYS A 344 24.94 11.14 -13.71
C LYS A 344 24.40 11.45 -15.10
N LEU A 345 23.08 11.55 -15.26
CA LEU A 345 22.44 11.95 -16.51
C LEU A 345 22.79 13.39 -16.88
N LYS A 346 22.88 14.31 -15.90
CA LYS A 346 23.33 15.69 -16.15
C LYS A 346 24.76 15.74 -16.64
N SER A 347 25.67 14.97 -16.05
CA SER A 347 27.06 14.88 -16.55
C SER A 347 27.13 14.30 -17.96
N LEU A 348 26.26 13.33 -18.29
CA LEU A 348 26.23 12.69 -19.60
C LEU A 348 25.59 13.56 -20.67
N ASN A 349 24.55 14.33 -20.30
CA ASN A 349 23.75 15.19 -21.16
C ASN A 349 23.67 16.61 -20.57
N PRO A 350 24.74 17.43 -20.69
CA PRO A 350 24.75 18.78 -20.11
C PRO A 350 23.64 19.71 -20.62
N HIS A 351 23.11 19.45 -21.82
CA HIS A 351 22.02 20.20 -22.46
C HIS A 351 20.64 19.92 -21.86
N TRP A 352 20.44 18.79 -21.15
CA TRP A 352 19.14 18.49 -20.56
C TRP A 352 18.75 19.48 -19.47
N ASN A 353 17.49 19.92 -19.52
CA ASN A 353 16.89 20.76 -18.51
C ASN A 353 16.45 19.96 -17.27
N ASP A 354 16.04 20.68 -16.22
CA ASP A 354 15.63 20.10 -14.94
C ASP A 354 14.51 19.05 -15.09
N GLU A 355 13.49 19.36 -15.89
CA GLU A 355 12.35 18.47 -16.10
C GLU A 355 12.75 17.16 -16.78
N ARG A 356 13.57 17.23 -17.84
CA ARG A 356 14.04 16.04 -18.55
C ARG A 356 14.85 15.13 -17.64
N LEU A 357 15.74 15.71 -16.81
CA LEU A 357 16.56 14.96 -15.86
C LEU A 357 15.70 14.24 -14.83
N TYR A 358 14.73 14.95 -14.24
CA TYR A 358 13.78 14.39 -13.29
C TYR A 358 13.00 13.22 -13.90
N GLN A 359 12.43 13.42 -15.10
CA GLN A 359 11.60 12.40 -15.75
C GLN A 359 12.40 11.18 -16.21
N GLU A 360 13.62 11.34 -16.73
CA GLU A 360 14.47 10.21 -17.11
C GLU A 360 14.96 9.42 -15.88
N ALA A 361 15.38 10.10 -14.81
CA ALA A 361 15.73 9.45 -13.55
C ALA A 361 14.52 8.71 -12.94
N ARG A 362 13.34 9.33 -12.94
CA ARG A 362 12.07 8.72 -12.51
C ARG A 362 11.73 7.48 -13.33
N LYS A 363 11.84 7.55 -14.66
CA LYS A 363 11.56 6.46 -15.57
C LYS A 363 12.51 5.27 -15.36
N ILE A 364 13.81 5.52 -15.19
CA ILE A 364 14.81 4.48 -14.87
C ILE A 364 14.50 3.83 -13.52
N LEU A 365 14.22 4.63 -12.49
CA LEU A 365 13.94 4.11 -11.14
C LEU A 365 12.65 3.26 -11.12
N GLY A 366 11.59 3.69 -11.79
CA GLY A 366 10.38 2.88 -11.97
C GLY A 366 10.70 1.53 -12.64
N ALA A 367 11.54 1.52 -13.67
CA ALA A 367 11.99 0.28 -14.31
C ALA A 367 12.82 -0.62 -13.36
N MET A 368 13.65 -0.04 -12.48
CA MET A 368 14.36 -0.82 -11.47
C MET A 368 13.39 -1.52 -10.51
N ILE A 369 12.36 -0.82 -10.03
CA ILE A 369 11.32 -1.38 -9.15
C ILE A 369 10.57 -2.51 -9.85
N GLN A 370 10.18 -2.30 -11.12
CA GLN A 370 9.54 -3.32 -11.95
C GLN A 370 10.42 -4.57 -12.11
N ILE A 371 11.69 -4.39 -12.45
CA ILE A 371 12.63 -5.50 -12.67
C ILE A 371 12.86 -6.29 -11.38
N ILE A 372 13.19 -5.63 -10.27
CA ILE A 372 13.45 -6.31 -8.99
C ILE A 372 12.20 -7.08 -8.54
N THR A 373 11.02 -6.47 -8.67
CA THR A 373 9.77 -7.12 -8.27
C THR A 373 9.47 -8.38 -9.09
N TYR A 374 9.51 -8.30 -10.41
CA TYR A 374 9.11 -9.43 -11.28
C TYR A 374 10.20 -10.49 -11.46
N ARG A 375 11.48 -10.09 -11.43
CA ARG A 375 12.61 -11.01 -11.64
C ARG A 375 13.02 -11.69 -10.34
N ASP A 376 13.04 -10.97 -9.23
CA ASP A 376 13.73 -11.41 -8.01
C ASP A 376 12.76 -11.72 -6.86
N TYR A 377 11.67 -10.95 -6.71
CA TYR A 377 10.73 -11.10 -5.60
C TYR A 377 9.58 -12.07 -5.89
N LEU A 378 8.78 -11.83 -6.93
CA LEU A 378 7.57 -12.61 -7.22
C LEU A 378 7.82 -14.11 -7.45
N PRO A 379 8.93 -14.55 -8.09
CA PRO A 379 9.22 -15.98 -8.18
C PRO A 379 9.42 -16.65 -6.81
N LEU A 380 9.99 -15.92 -5.84
CA LEU A 380 10.17 -16.41 -4.47
C LEU A 380 8.88 -16.36 -3.65
N LEU A 381 7.94 -15.49 -4.02
CA LEU A 381 6.61 -15.43 -3.38
C LEU A 381 5.68 -16.53 -3.91
N LEU A 382 5.54 -16.63 -5.23
CA LEU A 382 4.58 -17.52 -5.90
C LEU A 382 5.13 -18.93 -6.15
N GLY A 383 6.43 -19.15 -5.98
CA GLY A 383 7.08 -20.45 -6.14
C GLY A 383 6.83 -21.05 -7.52
N TYR A 384 6.56 -22.36 -7.55
CA TYR A 384 6.32 -23.08 -8.82
C TYR A 384 5.13 -22.55 -9.63
N ARG A 385 4.19 -21.82 -9.00
CA ARG A 385 3.03 -21.24 -9.68
C ARG A 385 3.34 -19.96 -10.44
N PHE A 386 4.49 -19.33 -10.20
CA PHE A 386 4.86 -18.04 -10.80
C PHE A 386 4.68 -18.03 -12.33
N ARG A 387 5.30 -18.98 -13.06
CA ARG A 387 5.25 -19.02 -14.53
C ARG A 387 3.85 -19.26 -15.09
N ARG A 388 2.99 -19.97 -14.35
CA ARG A 388 1.60 -20.23 -14.77
C ARG A 388 0.72 -19.00 -14.57
N LEU A 389 0.91 -18.29 -13.47
CA LEU A 389 0.11 -17.12 -13.11
C LEU A 389 0.58 -15.86 -13.84
N ILE A 390 1.89 -15.73 -14.03
CA ILE A 390 2.56 -14.62 -14.69
C ILE A 390 3.44 -15.21 -15.80
N PRO A 391 2.85 -15.55 -16.96
CA PRO A 391 3.61 -16.08 -18.11
C PRO A 391 4.57 -15.03 -18.67
N CYS A 392 5.45 -15.42 -19.59
CA CYS A 392 6.34 -14.48 -20.27
C CYS A 392 5.55 -13.34 -20.93
N TYR A 393 6.04 -12.11 -20.76
CA TYR A 393 5.40 -10.91 -21.27
C TYR A 393 5.25 -10.96 -22.80
N GLN A 394 4.04 -10.67 -23.30
CA GLN A 394 3.70 -10.71 -24.74
C GLN A 394 3.52 -9.32 -25.36
N GLY A 395 3.65 -8.25 -24.56
CA GLY A 395 3.36 -6.89 -24.98
C GLY A 395 2.22 -6.25 -24.19
N TYR A 396 2.06 -4.94 -24.35
CA TYR A 396 0.99 -4.18 -23.73
C TYR A 396 -0.36 -4.53 -24.36
N ASN A 397 -1.37 -4.76 -23.53
CA ASN A 397 -2.75 -4.98 -23.95
C ASN A 397 -3.65 -3.93 -23.30
N GLU A 398 -4.13 -2.99 -24.13
CA GLU A 398 -5.00 -1.89 -23.69
C GLU A 398 -6.38 -2.34 -23.16
N SER A 399 -6.78 -3.59 -23.42
CA SER A 399 -8.04 -4.15 -22.89
C SER A 399 -7.91 -4.75 -21.49
N VAL A 400 -6.69 -4.93 -20.97
CA VAL A 400 -6.46 -5.39 -19.60
C VAL A 400 -6.77 -4.27 -18.63
N ASP A 401 -7.41 -4.59 -17.51
CA ASP A 401 -7.67 -3.65 -16.41
C ASP A 401 -6.51 -3.67 -15.38
N PRO A 402 -5.58 -2.69 -15.42
CA PRO A 402 -4.50 -2.56 -14.43
C PRO A 402 -4.91 -2.01 -13.07
N ARG A 403 -6.19 -1.71 -12.79
CA ARG A 403 -6.56 -1.24 -11.44
C ARG A 403 -6.22 -2.29 -10.37
N ILE A 404 -5.74 -1.83 -9.22
CA ILE A 404 -5.65 -2.70 -8.04
C ILE A 404 -7.06 -3.11 -7.60
N SER A 405 -7.26 -4.40 -7.41
CA SER A 405 -8.51 -4.96 -6.93
C SER A 405 -8.64 -4.83 -5.42
N ASN A 406 -9.87 -4.70 -4.94
CA ASN A 406 -10.15 -4.56 -3.52
C ASN A 406 -9.60 -5.76 -2.71
N VAL A 407 -9.77 -6.98 -3.23
CA VAL A 407 -9.25 -8.20 -2.60
C VAL A 407 -7.72 -8.24 -2.54
N PHE A 408 -7.02 -7.64 -3.52
CA PHE A 408 -5.55 -7.61 -3.50
C PHE A 408 -5.00 -6.87 -2.28
N THR A 409 -5.64 -5.75 -1.90
CA THR A 409 -5.25 -4.94 -0.73
C THR A 409 -5.27 -5.73 0.59
N LEU A 410 -5.99 -6.86 0.64
CA LEU A 410 -5.97 -7.81 1.77
C LEU A 410 -5.09 -9.02 1.45
N ALA A 411 -5.09 -9.54 0.22
CA ALA A 411 -4.28 -10.69 -0.15
C ALA A 411 -2.77 -10.44 0.01
N PHE A 412 -2.31 -9.23 -0.32
CA PHE A 412 -0.90 -8.85 -0.26
C PHE A 412 -0.41 -8.59 1.18
N ARG A 413 -1.35 -8.42 2.13
CA ARG A 413 -1.08 -8.38 3.59
C ARG A 413 -0.69 -9.73 4.21
N PHE A 414 -0.40 -10.77 3.40
CA PHE A 414 0.20 -12.01 3.90
C PHE A 414 1.53 -11.72 4.64
N ALA A 415 2.25 -10.68 4.19
CA ALA A 415 3.57 -10.31 4.71
C ALA A 415 3.55 -9.89 6.19
N HIS A 416 2.39 -9.48 6.73
CA HIS A 416 2.23 -9.20 8.17
C HIS A 416 2.60 -10.41 9.04
N ALA A 417 2.43 -11.64 8.53
CA ALA A 417 2.81 -12.87 9.21
C ALA A 417 4.31 -13.21 9.08
N SER A 418 5.06 -12.42 8.32
CA SER A 418 6.51 -12.56 8.08
C SER A 418 7.36 -11.52 8.80
N VAL A 419 6.74 -10.64 9.60
CA VAL A 419 7.44 -9.63 10.39
C VAL A 419 7.99 -10.25 11.69
N PRO A 420 9.29 -10.10 12.00
CA PRO A 420 9.87 -10.53 13.27
C PRO A 420 9.48 -9.59 14.42
N PRO A 421 9.61 -10.00 15.69
CA PRO A 421 9.26 -9.16 16.84
C PRO A 421 10.31 -8.09 17.19
N VAL A 422 11.45 -8.07 16.50
CA VAL A 422 12.57 -7.16 16.77
C VAL A 422 13.08 -6.53 15.48
N VAL A 423 13.57 -5.30 15.61
CA VAL A 423 14.23 -4.53 14.56
C VAL A 423 15.73 -4.59 14.81
N GLY A 424 16.42 -5.44 14.03
CA GLY A 424 17.86 -5.66 14.17
C GLY A 424 18.69 -4.54 13.52
N ARG A 425 19.86 -4.27 14.10
CA ARG A 425 20.89 -3.37 13.53
C ARG A 425 22.23 -4.08 13.55
N LEU A 426 23.00 -3.97 12.47
CA LEU A 426 24.32 -4.62 12.37
C LEU A 426 25.44 -3.60 12.11
N ASP A 427 26.58 -3.80 12.77
CA ASP A 427 27.80 -3.01 12.57
C ASP A 427 28.44 -3.31 11.19
N GLU A 428 29.59 -2.68 10.91
CA GLU A 428 30.30 -2.86 9.62
C GLU A 428 30.87 -4.27 9.43
N SER A 429 31.03 -5.02 10.52
CA SER A 429 31.43 -6.43 10.55
C SER A 429 30.24 -7.39 10.58
N TYR A 430 29.02 -6.89 10.35
CA TYR A 430 27.77 -7.67 10.40
C TYR A 430 27.46 -8.28 11.79
N ARG A 431 27.99 -7.69 12.87
CA ARG A 431 27.69 -8.10 14.24
C ARG A 431 26.50 -7.29 14.80
N PRO A 432 25.64 -7.88 15.63
CA PRO A 432 24.52 -7.17 16.26
C PRO A 432 24.98 -5.95 17.06
N ILE A 433 24.31 -4.82 16.85
CA ILE A 433 24.43 -3.62 17.69
C ILE A 433 23.38 -3.74 18.80
N THR A 434 23.83 -3.80 20.05
CA THR A 434 22.98 -3.94 21.23
C THR A 434 22.63 -2.58 21.86
N PRO A 435 21.47 -2.47 22.54
CA PRO A 435 20.40 -3.46 22.63
C PRO A 435 19.58 -3.55 21.32
N GLU A 436 18.95 -4.71 21.10
CA GLU A 436 17.96 -4.89 20.03
C GLU A 436 16.72 -4.02 20.28
N ILE A 437 16.14 -3.50 19.20
CA ILE A 437 14.94 -2.67 19.28
C ILE A 437 13.72 -3.59 19.19
N GLN A 438 12.83 -3.49 20.17
CA GLN A 438 11.55 -4.18 20.12
C GLN A 438 10.65 -3.54 19.06
N LEU A 439 9.94 -4.34 18.26
CA LEU A 439 9.14 -3.80 17.16
C LEU A 439 8.11 -2.76 17.65
N ARG A 440 7.44 -3.01 18.79
CA ARG A 440 6.47 -2.07 19.39
C ARG A 440 7.02 -0.66 19.67
N THR A 441 8.34 -0.54 19.92
CA THR A 441 9.00 0.75 20.21
C THR A 441 9.73 1.34 19.01
N SER A 442 9.58 0.72 17.83
CA SER A 442 10.20 1.17 16.58
C SER A 442 9.24 1.93 15.66
N PHE A 443 7.93 1.78 15.85
CA PHE A 443 6.93 2.41 15.00
C PHE A 443 7.03 3.94 15.08
N PHE A 444 7.13 4.60 13.93
CA PHE A 444 7.31 6.05 13.83
C PHE A 444 8.56 6.61 14.51
N ALA A 445 9.49 5.76 14.97
CA ALA A 445 10.66 6.17 15.74
C ALA A 445 11.84 6.62 14.85
N VAL A 446 11.57 7.40 13.78
CA VAL A 446 12.60 7.83 12.80
C VAL A 446 13.76 8.61 13.42
N TRP A 447 13.60 9.15 14.63
CA TRP A 447 14.70 9.71 15.43
C TRP A 447 15.86 8.73 15.61
N ARG A 448 15.58 7.41 15.68
CA ARG A 448 16.62 6.37 15.77
C ARG A 448 17.50 6.31 14.52
N ILE A 449 16.93 6.55 13.33
CA ILE A 449 17.74 6.63 12.10
C ILE A 449 18.67 7.85 12.18
N ILE A 450 18.15 9.00 12.61
CA ILE A 450 18.89 10.25 12.68
C ILE A 450 20.01 10.19 13.73
N GLN A 451 19.73 9.63 14.90
CA GLN A 451 20.61 9.71 16.09
C GLN A 451 21.39 8.42 16.36
N GLU A 452 20.96 7.27 15.84
CA GLU A 452 21.53 5.96 16.17
C GLU A 452 22.14 5.23 14.96
N GLY A 453 22.82 5.96 14.07
CA GLY A 453 23.75 5.38 13.08
C GLY A 453 23.29 5.34 11.61
N GLY A 454 22.23 6.08 11.24
CA GLY A 454 21.78 6.19 9.86
C GLY A 454 21.11 4.93 9.32
N ILE A 455 21.06 4.79 7.99
CA ILE A 455 20.32 3.68 7.35
C ILE A 455 21.15 2.40 7.20
N ASP A 456 22.48 2.51 7.19
CA ASP A 456 23.37 1.38 6.90
C ASP A 456 23.18 0.20 7.87
N PRO A 457 23.06 0.39 9.21
CA PRO A 457 22.87 -0.73 10.12
C PRO A 457 21.59 -1.53 9.87
N TYR A 458 20.51 -0.84 9.49
CA TYR A 458 19.23 -1.46 9.16
C TYR A 458 19.31 -2.21 7.83
N LEU A 459 19.93 -1.63 6.79
CA LEU A 459 20.08 -2.32 5.50
C LEU A 459 20.99 -3.55 5.61
N ARG A 460 22.03 -3.52 6.45
CA ARG A 460 22.83 -4.73 6.76
C ARG A 460 21.97 -5.81 7.41
N SER A 461 21.16 -5.42 8.41
CA SER A 461 20.20 -6.32 9.08
C SER A 461 19.21 -6.93 8.08
N LEU A 462 18.60 -6.13 7.20
CA LEU A 462 17.67 -6.62 6.18
C LEU A 462 18.31 -7.69 5.27
N MET A 463 19.59 -7.55 4.93
CA MET A 463 20.30 -8.51 4.07
C MET A 463 20.74 -9.79 4.78
N ALA A 464 21.14 -9.70 6.05
CA ALA A 464 21.76 -10.79 6.80
C ALA A 464 20.79 -11.55 7.71
N ASN A 465 19.78 -10.87 8.26
CA ASN A 465 18.78 -11.50 9.11
C ASN A 465 17.65 -12.11 8.27
N GLN A 466 16.92 -13.03 8.89
CA GLN A 466 15.82 -13.77 8.26
C GLN A 466 14.48 -13.06 8.49
N ALA A 467 13.54 -13.27 7.57
CA ALA A 467 12.14 -12.94 7.84
C ALA A 467 11.57 -13.95 8.86
N LYS A 468 10.44 -13.63 9.50
CA LYS A 468 9.69 -14.64 10.24
C LYS A 468 9.04 -15.62 9.26
N LEU A 469 9.04 -16.92 9.59
CA LEU A 469 8.27 -17.92 8.87
C LEU A 469 6.81 -17.88 9.33
N MET A 470 5.86 -17.77 8.39
CA MET A 470 4.45 -18.00 8.71
C MET A 470 4.19 -19.51 8.76
N THR A 471 3.59 -19.96 9.86
CA THR A 471 3.04 -21.31 10.00
C THR A 471 1.61 -21.24 10.53
N GLN A 472 0.85 -22.32 10.37
CA GLN A 472 -0.54 -22.41 10.84
C GLN A 472 -0.67 -22.31 12.37
N GLN A 473 0.42 -22.51 13.11
CA GLN A 473 0.48 -22.41 14.57
C GLN A 473 1.12 -21.10 15.03
N GLN A 474 1.77 -20.35 14.13
CA GLN A 474 2.56 -19.16 14.44
C GLN A 474 2.29 -18.11 13.38
N MET A 475 1.10 -17.49 13.43
CA MET A 475 0.68 -16.57 12.37
C MET A 475 1.31 -15.19 12.55
N VAL A 476 0.87 -14.40 13.53
CA VAL A 476 1.32 -13.00 13.71
C VAL A 476 1.90 -12.79 15.11
N VAL A 477 3.06 -12.13 15.19
CA VAL A 477 3.77 -11.87 16.45
C VAL A 477 2.97 -10.97 17.39
N GLY A 478 3.15 -11.14 18.70
CA GLY A 478 2.50 -10.31 19.72
C GLY A 478 2.75 -8.81 19.55
N GLU A 479 3.91 -8.42 19.03
CA GLU A 479 4.23 -7.00 18.75
C GLU A 479 3.26 -6.34 17.76
N LEU A 480 2.70 -7.11 16.81
CA LEU A 480 1.70 -6.62 15.85
C LEU A 480 0.26 -6.95 16.26
N ARG A 481 0.06 -8.06 16.99
CA ARG A 481 -1.26 -8.54 17.42
C ARG A 481 -1.77 -7.86 18.68
N ASP A 482 -0.89 -7.37 19.54
CA ASP A 482 -1.24 -6.85 20.85
C ASP A 482 -0.70 -5.45 21.13
N ARG A 483 0.38 -5.03 20.44
CA ARG A 483 1.12 -3.79 20.73
C ARG A 483 1.41 -2.93 19.51
N LEU A 484 0.62 -3.10 18.43
CA LEU A 484 0.75 -2.23 17.26
C LEU A 484 0.45 -0.78 17.67
N PHE A 485 1.38 0.11 17.37
CA PHE A 485 1.28 1.56 17.61
C PHE A 485 1.02 1.99 19.07
N GLU A 486 1.38 1.14 20.04
CA GLU A 486 1.27 1.40 21.49
C GLU A 486 1.86 2.75 21.92
N GLN A 487 2.93 3.21 21.27
CA GLN A 487 3.58 4.48 21.62
C GLN A 487 2.82 5.73 21.15
N VAL A 488 1.92 5.60 20.18
CA VAL A 488 1.30 6.77 19.52
C VAL A 488 -0.22 6.79 19.60
N GLU A 489 -0.83 5.66 19.96
CA GLU A 489 -2.27 5.46 20.15
C GLU A 489 -2.63 5.19 21.62
N ARG A 490 -3.91 5.35 21.99
CA ARG A 490 -4.37 5.16 23.38
C ARG A 490 -4.24 3.71 23.88
N ILE A 491 -4.23 2.76 22.96
CA ILE A 491 -4.23 1.32 23.23
C ILE A 491 -3.48 0.62 22.10
N GLY A 492 -2.67 -0.39 22.44
CA GLY A 492 -2.04 -1.25 21.45
C GLY A 492 -3.10 -1.96 20.59
N PHE A 493 -2.97 -1.83 19.27
CA PHE A 493 -3.88 -2.43 18.32
C PHE A 493 -3.53 -3.90 18.01
N ASP A 494 -4.47 -4.57 17.35
CA ASP A 494 -4.32 -5.93 16.83
C ASP A 494 -4.39 -5.91 15.30
N LEU A 495 -3.24 -6.00 14.63
CA LEU A 495 -3.17 -5.95 13.17
C LEU A 495 -3.99 -7.06 12.50
N ALA A 496 -4.05 -8.26 13.09
CA ALA A 496 -4.80 -9.37 12.53
C ALA A 496 -6.31 -9.10 12.61
N ALA A 497 -6.78 -8.62 13.77
CA ALA A 497 -8.17 -8.20 13.95
C ALA A 497 -8.52 -7.02 13.02
N LEU A 498 -7.63 -6.04 12.85
CA LEU A 498 -7.78 -4.93 11.91
C LEU A 498 -7.94 -5.44 10.47
N ASN A 499 -7.14 -6.43 10.02
CA ASN A 499 -7.25 -6.98 8.66
C ASN A 499 -8.60 -7.67 8.42
N MET A 500 -9.07 -8.46 9.39
CA MET A 500 -10.38 -9.11 9.28
C MET A 500 -11.52 -8.08 9.35
N GLN A 501 -11.46 -7.11 10.25
CA GLN A 501 -12.44 -6.02 10.32
C GLN A 501 -12.50 -5.21 9.02
N ARG A 502 -11.32 -4.90 8.44
CA ARG A 502 -11.17 -4.20 7.16
C ARG A 502 -11.75 -5.00 6.01
N SER A 503 -11.61 -6.33 6.01
CA SER A 503 -12.24 -7.17 4.98
C SER A 503 -13.77 -7.06 5.00
N ARG A 504 -14.38 -6.97 6.19
CA ARG A 504 -15.82 -6.75 6.36
C ARG A 504 -16.24 -5.33 5.99
N ASP A 505 -15.46 -4.32 6.40
CA ASP A 505 -15.66 -2.91 6.01
C ASP A 505 -15.67 -2.72 4.49
N HIS A 506 -14.80 -3.44 3.79
CA HIS A 506 -14.68 -3.42 2.34
C HIS A 506 -15.75 -4.27 1.62
N GLY A 507 -16.62 -4.97 2.36
CA GLY A 507 -17.64 -5.83 1.77
C GLY A 507 -17.03 -6.93 0.89
N LEU A 508 -15.93 -7.53 1.34
CA LEU A 508 -15.29 -8.61 0.59
C LEU A 508 -16.07 -9.92 0.77
N PRO A 509 -16.33 -10.65 -0.32
CA PRO A 509 -16.86 -12.01 -0.24
C PRO A 509 -16.01 -12.92 0.64
N GLY A 510 -16.66 -13.92 1.21
CA GLY A 510 -16.00 -14.92 2.05
C GLY A 510 -15.05 -15.86 1.31
N TYR A 511 -14.28 -16.64 2.08
CA TYR A 511 -13.21 -17.50 1.60
C TYR A 511 -13.59 -18.41 0.41
N ASN A 512 -14.76 -19.05 0.44
CA ASN A 512 -15.18 -19.97 -0.61
C ASN A 512 -15.46 -19.27 -1.95
N SER A 513 -16.00 -18.04 -1.94
CA SER A 513 -16.24 -17.27 -3.16
C SER A 513 -14.92 -16.98 -3.89
N TRP A 514 -13.87 -16.66 -3.15
CA TRP A 514 -12.53 -16.45 -3.72
C TRP A 514 -11.84 -17.74 -4.15
N ARG A 515 -12.06 -18.85 -3.44
CA ARG A 515 -11.61 -20.17 -3.92
C ARG A 515 -12.27 -20.54 -5.23
N GLN A 516 -13.58 -20.33 -5.37
CA GLN A 516 -14.32 -20.56 -6.60
C GLN A 516 -13.79 -19.68 -7.74
N PHE A 517 -13.59 -18.38 -7.51
CA PHE A 517 -12.97 -17.46 -8.47
C PHE A 517 -11.62 -18.01 -8.99
N CYS A 518 -10.81 -18.60 -8.12
CA CYS A 518 -9.52 -19.19 -8.47
C CYS A 518 -9.58 -20.63 -8.99
N GLY A 519 -10.77 -21.20 -9.24
CA GLY A 519 -10.93 -22.59 -9.69
C GLY A 519 -10.47 -23.63 -8.66
N LEU A 520 -10.48 -23.28 -7.36
CA LEU A 520 -10.09 -24.15 -6.26
C LEU A 520 -11.34 -24.72 -5.57
N SER A 521 -11.26 -25.94 -5.04
CA SER A 521 -12.35 -26.62 -4.34
C SER A 521 -13.00 -25.77 -3.24
N GLN A 522 -14.33 -25.75 -3.12
CA GLN A 522 -15.04 -25.03 -2.06
C GLN A 522 -15.42 -25.99 -0.91
N PRO A 523 -14.67 -26.03 0.20
CA PRO A 523 -15.01 -26.92 1.33
C PRO A 523 -16.33 -26.53 1.98
N SER A 524 -17.13 -27.52 2.36
CA SER A 524 -18.45 -27.36 3.01
C SER A 524 -18.47 -27.72 4.50
N GLY A 525 -17.41 -28.33 5.04
CA GLY A 525 -17.39 -28.79 6.42
C GLY A 525 -15.97 -29.12 6.91
N VAL A 526 -15.85 -29.58 8.16
CA VAL A 526 -14.54 -29.78 8.81
C VAL A 526 -13.64 -30.72 8.01
N LYS A 527 -14.16 -31.84 7.50
CA LYS A 527 -13.37 -32.84 6.76
C LYS A 527 -12.81 -32.29 5.44
N SER A 528 -13.60 -31.54 4.68
CA SER A 528 -13.15 -30.95 3.40
C SER A 528 -12.24 -29.74 3.63
N LEU A 529 -12.54 -28.88 4.61
CA LEU A 529 -11.66 -27.77 4.99
C LEU A 529 -10.33 -28.30 5.54
N GLY A 530 -10.35 -29.33 6.38
CA GLY A 530 -9.16 -29.98 6.92
C GLY A 530 -8.25 -30.56 5.83
N ARG A 531 -8.82 -31.09 4.74
CA ARG A 531 -8.06 -31.52 3.56
C ARG A 531 -7.40 -30.35 2.83
N VAL A 532 -8.15 -29.26 2.62
CA VAL A 532 -7.63 -28.04 1.99
C VAL A 532 -6.47 -27.45 2.79
N LEU A 533 -6.64 -27.30 4.11
CA LEU A 533 -5.64 -26.73 5.01
C LEU A 533 -4.51 -27.72 5.34
N ARG A 534 -4.69 -29.03 5.03
CA ARG A 534 -3.84 -30.12 5.54
C ARG A 534 -3.73 -30.09 7.08
N ASN A 535 -4.79 -29.65 7.75
CA ASN A 535 -4.82 -29.44 9.19
C ASN A 535 -6.26 -29.53 9.71
N GLN A 536 -6.60 -30.70 10.24
CA GLN A 536 -7.93 -30.96 10.79
C GLN A 536 -8.22 -30.13 12.05
N LYS A 537 -7.23 -29.96 12.94
CA LYS A 537 -7.39 -29.20 14.18
C LYS A 537 -7.72 -27.73 13.90
N LEU A 538 -7.01 -27.12 12.95
CA LEU A 538 -7.27 -25.75 12.53
C LEU A 538 -8.64 -25.61 11.84
N ALA A 539 -9.01 -26.57 10.99
CA ALA A 539 -10.33 -26.59 10.36
C ALA A 539 -11.48 -26.66 11.39
N ARG A 540 -11.32 -27.43 12.48
CA ARG A 540 -12.29 -27.46 13.59
C ARG A 540 -12.41 -26.10 14.27
N LYS A 541 -11.29 -25.44 14.59
CA LYS A 541 -11.31 -24.08 15.18
C LYS A 541 -12.04 -23.08 14.27
N PHE A 542 -11.76 -23.10 12.97
CA PHE A 542 -12.48 -22.25 12.02
C PHE A 542 -13.98 -22.49 12.05
N LEU A 543 -14.45 -23.75 12.04
CA LEU A 543 -15.89 -24.01 12.05
C LEU A 543 -16.57 -23.80 13.40
N GLN A 544 -15.83 -23.93 14.51
CA GLN A 544 -16.33 -23.51 15.82
C GLN A 544 -16.60 -22.01 15.87
N LEU A 545 -15.78 -21.20 15.19
CA LEU A 545 -15.90 -19.74 15.17
C LEU A 545 -16.85 -19.21 14.08
N TYR A 546 -16.76 -19.74 12.86
CA TYR A 546 -17.48 -19.22 11.69
C TYR A 546 -18.71 -20.03 11.29
N GLY A 547 -18.90 -21.22 11.85
CA GLY A 547 -19.96 -22.17 11.49
C GLY A 547 -19.75 -22.87 10.13
N THR A 548 -19.38 -22.11 9.10
CA THR A 548 -19.18 -22.59 7.73
C THR A 548 -17.92 -22.00 7.08
N PRO A 549 -17.20 -22.75 6.21
CA PRO A 549 -16.05 -22.18 5.48
C PRO A 549 -16.41 -21.00 4.58
N LYS A 550 -17.69 -20.85 4.20
CA LYS A 550 -18.18 -19.72 3.41
C LYS A 550 -17.98 -18.38 4.12
N ASN A 551 -18.07 -18.36 5.45
CA ASN A 551 -18.03 -17.13 6.25
C ASN A 551 -16.61 -16.72 6.66
N ILE A 552 -15.59 -17.55 6.40
CA ILE A 552 -14.21 -17.25 6.82
C ILE A 552 -13.74 -15.99 6.07
N ASP A 553 -13.29 -14.99 6.82
CA ASP A 553 -12.75 -13.74 6.25
C ASP A 553 -11.53 -14.07 5.35
N ILE A 554 -11.46 -13.47 4.15
CA ILE A 554 -10.50 -13.85 3.10
C ILE A 554 -9.04 -13.81 3.57
N TRP A 555 -8.66 -12.82 4.38
CA TRP A 555 -7.27 -12.67 4.85
C TRP A 555 -6.84 -13.89 5.68
N ILE A 556 -7.61 -14.25 6.71
CA ILE A 556 -7.25 -15.36 7.60
C ILE A 556 -7.42 -16.72 6.90
N GLY A 557 -8.44 -16.87 6.05
CA GLY A 557 -8.66 -18.09 5.27
C GLY A 557 -7.52 -18.36 4.29
N GLY A 558 -7.09 -17.35 3.54
CA GLY A 558 -5.98 -17.49 2.59
C GLY A 558 -4.61 -17.59 3.28
N LEU A 559 -4.41 -16.93 4.43
CA LEU A 559 -3.19 -17.07 5.23
C LEU A 559 -3.06 -18.48 5.83
N ALA A 560 -4.17 -19.12 6.20
CA ALA A 560 -4.17 -20.46 6.77
C ALA A 560 -3.83 -21.56 5.76
N GLU A 561 -3.86 -21.31 4.46
CA GLU A 561 -3.51 -22.31 3.46
C GLU A 561 -2.00 -22.66 3.49
N PRO A 562 -1.64 -23.94 3.37
CA PRO A 562 -0.24 -24.34 3.31
C PRO A 562 0.43 -23.75 2.06
N PHE A 563 1.70 -23.36 2.20
CA PHE A 563 2.45 -22.76 1.11
C PHE A 563 2.51 -23.64 -0.13
N VAL A 564 2.45 -22.97 -1.29
CA VAL A 564 2.86 -23.59 -2.56
C VAL A 564 4.35 -23.90 -2.52
N ARG A 565 4.78 -24.99 -3.18
CA ARG A 565 6.20 -25.40 -3.20
C ARG A 565 7.10 -24.25 -3.69
N GLY A 566 8.11 -23.93 -2.87
CA GLY A 566 9.07 -22.86 -3.14
C GLY A 566 8.53 -21.43 -2.93
N GLY A 567 7.25 -21.25 -2.61
CA GLY A 567 6.62 -19.95 -2.36
C GLY A 567 6.42 -19.63 -0.88
N ARG A 568 5.74 -18.52 -0.60
CA ARG A 568 5.40 -18.00 0.75
C ARG A 568 3.94 -17.62 0.92
N VAL A 569 3.09 -18.16 0.05
CA VAL A 569 1.63 -18.02 0.11
C VAL A 569 0.96 -19.34 -0.30
N GLY A 570 -0.25 -19.56 0.18
CA GLY A 570 -1.08 -20.69 -0.24
C GLY A 570 -1.64 -20.55 -1.66
N PRO A 571 -2.25 -21.61 -2.22
CA PRO A 571 -2.85 -21.61 -3.56
C PRO A 571 -3.79 -20.45 -3.86
N LEU A 572 -4.65 -20.04 -2.91
CA LEU A 572 -5.59 -18.95 -3.08
C LEU A 572 -4.90 -17.60 -3.20
N MET A 573 -4.06 -17.25 -2.22
CA MET A 573 -3.30 -16.00 -2.24
C MET A 573 -2.35 -15.94 -3.45
N ALA A 574 -1.74 -17.07 -3.85
CA ALA A 574 -0.94 -17.13 -5.07
C ALA A 574 -1.76 -16.75 -6.30
N CYS A 575 -2.97 -17.26 -6.45
CA CYS A 575 -3.88 -16.93 -7.55
C CYS A 575 -4.22 -15.43 -7.58
N LEU A 576 -4.65 -14.87 -6.44
CA LEU A 576 -5.06 -13.46 -6.36
C LEU A 576 -3.89 -12.51 -6.64
N ILE A 577 -2.76 -12.72 -5.95
CA ILE A 577 -1.54 -11.92 -6.12
C ILE A 577 -1.00 -12.05 -7.54
N GLY A 578 -0.86 -13.29 -8.05
CA GLY A 578 -0.34 -13.53 -9.39
C GLY A 578 -1.21 -12.92 -10.49
N THR A 579 -2.53 -12.98 -10.33
CA THR A 579 -3.48 -12.34 -11.26
C THR A 579 -3.33 -10.83 -11.26
N GLN A 580 -3.24 -10.19 -10.09
CA GLN A 580 -3.06 -8.75 -9.99
C GLN A 580 -1.74 -8.31 -10.64
N PHE A 581 -0.63 -8.95 -10.30
CA PHE A 581 0.69 -8.62 -10.87
C PHE A 581 0.74 -8.90 -12.38
N ARG A 582 0.02 -9.88 -12.91
CA ARG A 582 -0.11 -10.03 -14.36
C ARG A 582 -0.85 -8.83 -14.97
N ASN A 583 -1.99 -8.45 -14.38
CA ASN A 583 -2.83 -7.38 -14.92
C ASN A 583 -2.11 -6.02 -14.93
N ILE A 584 -1.40 -5.65 -13.86
CA ILE A 584 -0.67 -4.38 -13.81
C ILE A 584 0.58 -4.37 -14.71
N ARG A 585 1.09 -5.53 -15.12
CA ARG A 585 2.19 -5.63 -16.12
C ARG A 585 1.64 -5.50 -17.54
N ASP A 586 0.63 -6.30 -17.84
CA ASP A 586 0.11 -6.44 -19.20
C ASP A 586 -0.75 -5.22 -19.60
N GLY A 587 -1.40 -4.57 -18.63
CA GLY A 587 -2.19 -3.35 -18.79
C GLY A 587 -1.41 -2.05 -18.64
N ASP A 588 -0.07 -2.09 -18.54
CA ASP A 588 0.77 -0.90 -18.37
C ASP A 588 1.50 -0.52 -19.66
N ARG A 589 1.06 0.57 -20.30
CA ARG A 589 1.65 1.10 -21.53
C ARG A 589 3.12 1.48 -21.38
N PHE A 590 3.56 1.78 -20.15
CA PHE A 590 4.91 2.21 -19.83
C PHE A 590 5.74 1.10 -19.14
N TRP A 591 5.29 -0.16 -19.20
CA TRP A 591 6.08 -1.31 -18.75
C TRP A 591 7.46 -1.31 -19.41
N TRP A 592 8.52 -1.55 -18.64
CA TRP A 592 9.90 -1.34 -19.11
C TRP A 592 10.30 -2.20 -20.33
N GLN A 593 9.61 -3.32 -20.58
CA GLN A 593 9.84 -4.18 -21.75
C GLN A 593 9.00 -3.80 -22.96
N ASN A 594 7.99 -2.93 -22.80
CA ASN A 594 7.12 -2.53 -23.90
C ASN A 594 7.95 -1.76 -24.96
N PRO A 595 7.87 -2.12 -26.26
CA PRO A 595 8.58 -1.40 -27.31
C PRO A 595 8.29 0.10 -27.30
N GLY A 596 9.33 0.92 -27.54
CA GLY A 596 9.24 2.38 -27.49
C GLY A 596 9.39 3.00 -26.09
N VAL A 597 9.24 2.24 -24.99
CA VAL A 597 9.48 2.77 -23.64
C VAL A 597 10.97 2.98 -23.40
N PHE A 598 11.79 1.96 -23.64
CA PHE A 598 13.26 2.05 -23.63
C PHE A 598 13.81 1.49 -24.93
N THR A 599 14.97 1.99 -25.37
CA THR A 599 15.69 1.42 -26.52
C THR A 599 16.21 0.01 -26.19
N PRO A 600 16.51 -0.84 -27.18
CA PRO A 600 17.10 -2.17 -26.94
C PRO A 600 18.40 -2.11 -26.10
N ARG A 601 19.26 -1.11 -26.35
CA ARG A 601 20.50 -0.90 -25.58
C ARG A 601 20.21 -0.51 -24.12
N GLN A 602 19.24 0.37 -23.89
CA GLN A 602 18.79 0.72 -22.54
C GLN A 602 18.23 -0.49 -21.79
N ARG A 603 17.39 -1.32 -22.45
CA ARG A 603 16.84 -2.55 -21.86
C ARG A 603 17.94 -3.56 -21.49
N CYS A 604 18.96 -3.72 -22.33
CA CYS A 604 20.10 -4.58 -22.04
C CYS A 604 20.89 -4.12 -20.80
N SER A 605 21.03 -2.80 -20.62
CA SER A 605 21.65 -2.24 -19.42
C SER A 605 20.78 -2.43 -18.17
N LEU A 606 19.48 -2.12 -18.27
CA LEU A 606 18.51 -2.27 -17.17
C LEU A 606 18.40 -3.72 -16.68
N ALA A 607 18.48 -4.71 -17.57
CA ALA A 607 18.39 -6.12 -17.19
C ALA A 607 19.47 -6.58 -16.17
N LYS A 608 20.56 -5.80 -16.00
CA LYS A 608 21.68 -6.09 -15.10
C LYS A 608 21.55 -5.47 -13.71
N ILE A 609 20.55 -4.61 -13.48
CA ILE A 609 20.36 -3.96 -12.18
C ILE A 609 20.07 -4.98 -11.08
N SER A 610 20.40 -4.64 -9.84
CA SER A 610 20.00 -5.40 -8.64
C SER A 610 19.83 -4.46 -7.46
N LEU A 611 18.99 -4.85 -6.48
CA LEU A 611 18.85 -4.09 -5.25
C LEU A 611 20.18 -3.99 -4.48
N SER A 612 21.01 -5.04 -4.53
CA SER A 612 22.35 -5.04 -3.94
C SER A 612 23.24 -3.94 -4.55
N ARG A 613 23.13 -3.68 -5.86
CA ARG A 613 23.85 -2.58 -6.52
C ARG A 613 23.37 -1.22 -6.02
N ILE A 614 22.05 -1.05 -5.90
CA ILE A 614 21.44 0.19 -5.39
C ILE A 614 21.95 0.47 -3.97
N ILE A 615 22.02 -0.54 -3.10
CA ILE A 615 22.60 -0.40 -1.76
C ILE A 615 24.07 0.06 -1.85
N CYS A 616 24.90 -0.63 -2.64
CA CYS A 616 26.30 -0.28 -2.77
C CYS A 616 26.54 1.13 -3.32
N ASP A 617 25.68 1.63 -4.22
CA ASP A 617 25.83 2.96 -4.80
C ASP A 617 25.36 4.10 -3.87
N ASN A 618 24.49 3.78 -2.90
CA ASN A 618 23.77 4.78 -2.10
C ASN A 618 24.03 4.69 -0.58
N THR A 619 24.97 3.84 -0.16
CA THR A 619 25.36 3.62 1.26
C THR A 619 26.87 3.47 1.44
N HIS A 620 27.34 3.39 2.69
CA HIS A 620 28.75 3.06 2.99
C HIS A 620 28.98 1.55 3.08
N ILE A 621 27.97 0.72 2.79
CA ILE A 621 28.10 -0.74 2.85
C ILE A 621 28.96 -1.21 1.66
N THR A 622 30.05 -1.92 1.96
CA THR A 622 31.00 -2.42 0.96
C THR A 622 30.86 -3.90 0.63
N LYS A 623 30.14 -4.67 1.46
CA LYS A 623 29.84 -6.08 1.22
C LYS A 623 28.33 -6.28 1.21
N VAL A 624 27.79 -6.96 0.21
CA VAL A 624 26.34 -7.16 0.03
C VAL A 624 26.02 -8.58 -0.40
N SER A 625 24.79 -9.03 -0.16
CA SER A 625 24.32 -10.33 -0.65
C SER A 625 24.10 -10.31 -2.17
N ARG A 626 24.49 -11.37 -2.88
CA ARG A 626 24.10 -11.56 -4.30
C ARG A 626 22.62 -11.92 -4.46
N ASN A 627 22.05 -12.65 -3.51
CA ASN A 627 20.68 -13.13 -3.53
C ASN A 627 19.89 -12.46 -2.41
N ILE A 628 19.67 -11.16 -2.53
CA ILE A 628 19.26 -10.31 -1.40
C ILE A 628 17.96 -10.73 -0.72
N PHE A 629 17.06 -11.44 -1.42
CA PHE A 629 15.77 -11.93 -0.89
C PHE A 629 15.82 -13.35 -0.33
N LYS A 630 16.92 -14.09 -0.53
CA LYS A 630 17.13 -15.40 0.08
C LYS A 630 17.83 -15.23 1.42
N ALA A 631 17.63 -16.16 2.34
CA ALA A 631 18.39 -16.15 3.60
C ALA A 631 19.89 -16.23 3.30
N ASN A 632 20.68 -15.37 3.95
CA ASN A 632 22.12 -15.27 3.78
C ASN A 632 22.80 -15.37 5.16
N ARG A 633 24.07 -15.77 5.21
CA ARG A 633 24.84 -15.83 6.47
C ARG A 633 26.22 -15.24 6.27
N TYR A 634 26.45 -14.02 6.73
CA TYR A 634 27.76 -13.39 6.62
C TYR A 634 28.86 -14.25 7.30
N PRO A 635 30.06 -14.40 6.69
CA PRO A 635 30.50 -13.81 5.41
C PRO A 635 30.04 -14.58 4.16
N HIS A 636 29.49 -15.79 4.30
CA HIS A 636 29.05 -16.62 3.18
C HIS A 636 27.83 -16.01 2.44
N GLY A 637 27.92 -15.97 1.11
CA GLY A 637 26.88 -15.36 0.26
C GLY A 637 26.96 -13.83 0.16
N PHE A 638 27.91 -13.19 0.87
CA PHE A 638 28.23 -11.78 0.73
C PHE A 638 29.48 -11.59 -0.15
N VAL A 639 29.44 -10.57 -0.99
CA VAL A 639 30.56 -10.20 -1.89
C VAL A 639 30.84 -8.72 -1.82
N SER A 640 32.05 -8.33 -2.20
CA SER A 640 32.40 -6.91 -2.33
C SER A 640 31.52 -6.23 -3.38
N CYS A 641 31.13 -4.98 -3.11
CA CYS A 641 30.41 -4.13 -4.03
C CYS A 641 31.15 -3.94 -5.37
N SER A 642 32.47 -4.13 -5.45
CA SER A 642 33.19 -4.11 -6.73
C SER A 642 32.78 -5.25 -7.67
N GLN A 643 32.25 -6.35 -7.14
CA GLN A 643 31.83 -7.53 -7.90
C GLN A 643 30.35 -7.50 -8.32
N ILE A 644 29.61 -6.46 -7.95
CA ILE A 644 28.21 -6.28 -8.35
C ILE A 644 28.16 -5.29 -9.54
N PRO A 645 27.65 -5.72 -10.71
CA PRO A 645 27.60 -4.89 -11.91
C PRO A 645 26.90 -3.54 -11.68
N LYS A 646 27.50 -2.47 -12.19
CA LYS A 646 26.90 -1.13 -12.21
C LYS A 646 25.92 -0.99 -13.37
N LEU A 647 24.90 -0.14 -13.22
CA LEU A 647 24.07 0.28 -14.33
C LEU A 647 24.92 1.10 -15.31
N ASP A 648 24.95 0.70 -16.57
CA ASP A 648 25.60 1.46 -17.63
C ASP A 648 24.61 2.49 -18.20
N LEU A 649 24.86 3.78 -17.94
CA LEU A 649 24.03 4.88 -18.41
C LEU A 649 24.41 5.41 -19.79
N ARG A 650 25.49 4.91 -20.43
CA ARG A 650 25.89 5.35 -21.78
C ARG A 650 24.76 5.28 -22.82
N PRO A 651 23.84 4.29 -22.79
CA PRO A 651 22.68 4.25 -23.69
C PRO A 651 21.66 5.40 -23.54
N TRP A 652 21.81 6.29 -22.55
CA TRP A 652 21.00 7.50 -22.38
C TRP A 652 21.69 8.78 -22.88
N LYS A 653 22.90 8.67 -23.44
CA LYS A 653 23.59 9.82 -24.04
C LYS A 653 22.82 10.27 -25.29
N SER A 654 22.48 11.55 -25.39
CA SER A 654 21.91 12.18 -26.59
C SER A 654 22.84 13.26 -27.14
N THR A 655 22.77 13.51 -28.45
CA THR A 655 23.44 14.65 -29.10
C THR A 655 22.49 15.82 -29.27
N SER A 656 22.98 17.06 -29.18
CA SER A 656 22.16 18.28 -29.34
C SER A 656 21.42 18.39 -30.67
N THR A 657 21.91 17.71 -31.73
CA THR A 657 21.34 17.73 -33.09
C THR A 657 20.15 16.79 -33.28
N GLU A 658 20.01 15.72 -32.48
CA GLU A 658 18.85 14.82 -32.54
C GLU A 658 17.55 15.50 -32.06
N GLU A 659 17.67 16.63 -31.34
CA GLU A 659 16.53 17.36 -30.76
C GLU A 659 15.94 18.44 -31.69
N GLN A 660 16.68 18.92 -32.72
CA GLN A 660 16.14 19.91 -33.67
C GLN A 660 15.14 19.30 -34.68
N GLY A 661 15.09 17.97 -34.83
CA GLY A 661 14.16 17.29 -35.72
C GLY A 661 12.74 17.10 -35.17
N MET A 662 12.47 17.46 -33.91
CA MET A 662 11.14 17.33 -33.28
C MET A 662 10.43 18.67 -33.05
N SER A 663 10.98 19.79 -33.53
CA SER A 663 10.27 21.07 -33.58
C SER A 663 9.52 21.19 -34.91
N CYS A 664 8.20 21.32 -34.83
CA CYS A 664 7.29 21.53 -35.96
C CYS A 664 7.85 22.48 -37.03
N LYS A 665 8.10 21.97 -38.24
CA LYS A 665 7.88 22.75 -39.46
C LYS A 665 6.49 22.43 -39.99
N GLN A 666 5.49 23.14 -39.49
CA GLN A 666 4.34 23.48 -40.32
C GLN A 666 4.82 24.58 -41.28
N GLN A 667 5.19 24.20 -42.50
CA GLN A 667 5.18 25.16 -43.60
C GLN A 667 3.84 25.00 -44.31
N GLN A 668 3.03 26.05 -44.18
CA GLN A 668 1.83 26.29 -44.96
C GLN A 668 2.18 26.23 -46.44
N VAL A 669 1.50 25.35 -47.17
CA VAL A 669 1.38 25.45 -48.62
C VAL A 669 0.28 26.47 -48.88
N VAL A 670 0.66 27.63 -49.39
CA VAL A 670 -0.27 28.60 -49.99
C VAL A 670 -0.52 28.15 -51.42
N PRO A 671 -1.77 28.05 -51.89
CA PRO A 671 -2.07 27.79 -53.29
C PRO A 671 -1.93 29.11 -54.07
N ALA A 672 -1.25 29.05 -55.22
CA ALA A 672 -1.38 30.06 -56.25
C ALA A 672 -2.11 29.41 -57.43
N ASP A 673 -3.39 29.76 -57.55
CA ASP A 673 -4.21 29.67 -58.77
C ASP A 673 -3.90 30.87 -59.70
N PRO A 674 -4.38 30.91 -60.96
CA PRO A 674 -5.23 29.93 -61.65
C PRO A 674 -4.58 29.21 -62.84
#